data_AF-A0AAU5MEN8-F1
#
_entry.id   AF-A0AAU5MEN8-F1
#
_cell.length_a   1.000
_cell.length_b   1.000
_cell.length_c   1.000
_cell.angle_alpha   90.00
_cell.angle_beta   90.00
_cell.angle_gamma   90.00
#
_symmetry.space_group_name_H-M   'P 1'
#
loop_
_entity.id
_entity.type
_entity.pdbx_description
1 polymer ?
#
loop_
_entity_poly.entity_id
_entity_poly.type
_entity_poly.pdbx_seq_one_letter_code
_entity_poly.pdbx_strand_id
1 'polypeptide(L)'
;MTQAFDFFDQAALPSPRISPAEAARFVRDRYGVDGTATELGSQQDANFLIETPAGLRFVLKVSNPAFTVADLAAQDAAAAHIAQCEPDLHVPVGLPGGDGTSVQTVEVDGRPAAARLVTYVDGDVLSANGYLAPSVVGALGELAGRTSRALASFDGSVPTRELQWDLQHAEEVVERLAEYVSVPGGAEAARAAAAAAGRALDAVRDRLPVQVIHGDLTDDNVVAVPGADGRSEPIGVIDFGDLMQSWAIAEAAVTCSSVLQYANGPAAILPAIRAYDRIRPISDDELQALWPLVVLRAASLMVSGHHQAAIDPGNKYAAGNLTREWCIFEQATSVPLEVMTGLIRTAIRAGAPTPALTGHPLLAAGTKPVRLDLSTTSPELHNGAFLGDQAELKPAASVLARTGGSVAYVPFLQPRLTRTQLNSYDAPETAALGIDLFAQESLELRAPWDAIVEQRGDSVGLHAADGLTLWLSGPQLKPAPGVAVEAGAVFGRLEHADDVSTLRLQVTRKTAGGGLLPFFVTPELAEGWAVVCPDPTGLVDPEYGGEPVEDDLLARRESAFATVQEHYYEAPPQIERGWRQHLFDTEGRAYLDMVNNVAILGHGHPRLCDAVDQQWRLLNTNSRFHYEAVVEFSERLAATLPEPLDTVFLVNSGTEAVDLALRLAWANTGRRDVVTLREAYHGWSDATDAVSTSVADNPNALESRPPWVHPVAAPNSYRGQYRGDEAFRYAEDAVKAIASGPPPAAFLSESYYGNAGGMALPDRYLDHIYQATREAGGLCIADEVQVGYGRLGNWFWGFEQQNVVPDIVTVAKAMGNGHPLGAVITTRAIADGYRSQGYFFSSAGGSPVSSIVGLTVLDVLRDEELQQNARVVGDHLRQRLVELSERHPIIGAVHGHGLYLGAELVRNRETREPAAAETAAICERMRELGVIMQPTSDRLCVLKIKPPLGITTADADYFADTLDQVLTEGW
;
A
#
# COMPACT_ATOMS: atom_id res chain seq x y z
N MET A 1 17.41 -41.97 -35.37
CA MET A 1 17.08 -40.56 -35.11
C MET A 1 15.62 -40.55 -34.74
N THR A 2 15.32 -40.64 -33.46
CA THR A 2 14.00 -40.25 -32.93
C THR A 2 13.86 -38.76 -33.21
N GLN A 3 12.81 -38.37 -33.92
CA GLN A 3 12.52 -36.97 -34.24
C GLN A 3 12.23 -36.25 -32.92
N ALA A 4 12.85 -35.09 -32.70
CA ALA A 4 12.57 -34.27 -31.52
C ALA A 4 11.13 -33.75 -31.56
N PHE A 5 10.56 -33.42 -30.39
CA PHE A 5 9.19 -32.92 -30.33
C PHE A 5 9.05 -31.58 -31.06
N ASP A 6 8.01 -31.49 -31.89
CA ASP A 6 7.61 -30.32 -32.66
C ASP A 6 6.10 -30.11 -32.44
N PHE A 7 5.77 -29.01 -31.78
CA PHE A 7 4.40 -28.61 -31.49
C PHE A 7 3.55 -28.44 -32.76
N PHE A 8 4.15 -28.00 -33.87
CA PHE A 8 3.45 -27.72 -35.11
C PHE A 8 3.03 -29.00 -35.85
N ASP A 9 3.70 -30.12 -35.57
CA ASP A 9 3.44 -31.44 -36.18
C ASP A 9 2.53 -32.35 -35.31
N GLN A 10 2.44 -32.15 -33.99
CA GLN A 10 1.69 -33.02 -33.07
C GLN A 10 0.87 -32.23 -32.04
N ALA A 11 -0.41 -31.99 -32.33
CA ALA A 11 -1.26 -31.07 -31.57
C ALA A 11 -1.89 -31.62 -30.25
N ALA A 12 -1.71 -32.90 -29.90
CA ALA A 12 -2.29 -33.47 -28.68
C ALA A 12 -1.38 -34.53 -28.03
N LEU A 13 -1.00 -34.28 -26.76
CA LEU A 13 -0.17 -35.15 -25.92
C LEU A 13 -0.99 -35.70 -24.75
N PRO A 14 -1.74 -36.80 -24.92
CA PRO A 14 -2.55 -37.36 -23.83
C PRO A 14 -1.65 -37.95 -22.73
N SER A 15 -1.93 -37.61 -21.48
CA SER A 15 -1.21 -38.13 -20.31
C SER A 15 -1.25 -39.67 -20.22
N PRO A 16 -0.12 -40.33 -19.85
CA PRO A 16 -0.08 -41.77 -19.61
C PRO A 16 -1.08 -42.22 -18.53
N ARG A 17 -1.86 -43.30 -18.79
CA ARG A 17 -2.84 -43.81 -17.82
C ARG A 17 -2.24 -44.89 -16.92
N ILE A 18 -1.78 -44.50 -15.74
CA ILE A 18 -1.27 -45.42 -14.72
C ILE A 18 -2.03 -45.20 -13.41
N SER A 19 -2.42 -46.29 -12.73
CA SER A 19 -3.11 -46.16 -11.45
C SER A 19 -2.14 -45.83 -10.31
N PRO A 20 -2.58 -45.17 -9.22
CA PRO A 20 -1.74 -44.93 -8.05
C PRO A 20 -1.12 -46.22 -7.48
N ALA A 21 -1.85 -47.35 -7.49
CA ALA A 21 -1.31 -48.63 -7.04
C ALA A 21 -0.16 -49.15 -7.92
N GLU A 22 -0.24 -48.92 -9.24
CA GLU A 22 0.82 -49.25 -10.19
C GLU A 22 2.03 -48.34 -10.02
N ALA A 23 1.82 -47.04 -9.84
CA ALA A 23 2.86 -46.06 -9.55
C ALA A 23 3.64 -46.41 -8.27
N ALA A 24 2.95 -46.69 -7.17
CA ALA A 24 3.58 -47.08 -5.90
C ALA A 24 4.41 -48.37 -6.04
N ARG A 25 3.86 -49.38 -6.74
CA ARG A 25 4.59 -50.64 -7.02
C ARG A 25 5.82 -50.38 -7.87
N PHE A 26 5.72 -49.57 -8.92
CA PHE A 26 6.84 -49.24 -9.79
C PHE A 26 7.97 -48.57 -9.01
N VAL A 27 7.63 -47.61 -8.15
CA VAL A 27 8.60 -46.90 -7.31
C VAL A 27 9.31 -47.84 -6.34
N ARG A 28 8.58 -48.74 -5.68
CA ARG A 28 9.20 -49.77 -4.82
C ARG A 28 10.14 -50.68 -5.60
N ASP A 29 9.71 -51.17 -6.76
CA ASP A 29 10.44 -52.18 -7.50
C ASP A 29 11.68 -51.60 -8.21
N ARG A 30 11.65 -50.33 -8.65
CA ARG A 30 12.74 -49.69 -9.40
C ARG A 30 13.63 -48.77 -8.57
N TYR A 31 13.08 -48.11 -7.55
CA TYR A 31 13.83 -47.16 -6.72
C TYR A 31 14.01 -47.64 -5.26
N GLY A 32 13.38 -48.77 -4.88
CA GLY A 32 13.49 -49.30 -3.52
C GLY A 32 12.76 -48.48 -2.46
N VAL A 33 11.87 -47.57 -2.89
CA VAL A 33 11.10 -46.67 -2.01
C VAL A 33 9.69 -47.24 -1.82
N ASP A 34 9.33 -47.59 -0.57
CA ASP A 34 7.99 -48.09 -0.23
C ASP A 34 7.14 -46.93 0.31
N GLY A 35 5.98 -46.68 -0.31
CA GLY A 35 5.13 -45.55 -0.01
C GLY A 35 3.78 -45.59 -0.71
N THR A 36 2.85 -44.75 -0.27
CA THR A 36 1.54 -44.54 -0.91
C THR A 36 1.67 -43.52 -2.03
N ALA A 37 1.06 -43.81 -3.18
CA ALA A 37 1.00 -42.87 -4.30
C ALA A 37 -0.34 -42.14 -4.31
N THR A 38 -0.30 -40.82 -4.48
CA THR A 38 -1.47 -39.95 -4.68
C THR A 38 -1.25 -39.17 -5.97
N GLU A 39 -2.22 -39.20 -6.88
CA GLU A 39 -2.13 -38.49 -8.15
C GLU A 39 -2.20 -36.96 -7.93
N LEU A 40 -1.27 -36.22 -8.53
CA LEU A 40 -1.18 -34.75 -8.42
C LEU A 40 -1.85 -34.02 -9.60
N GLY A 41 -2.23 -34.76 -10.65
CA GLY A 41 -2.73 -34.19 -11.90
C GLY A 41 -1.61 -33.58 -12.77
N SER A 42 -1.78 -33.62 -14.08
CA SER A 42 -0.94 -32.93 -15.08
C SER A 42 -1.63 -32.97 -16.45
N GLN A 43 -1.27 -32.04 -17.34
CA GLN A 43 -1.82 -32.00 -18.69
C GLN A 43 -1.21 -33.05 -19.62
N GLN A 44 0.12 -33.29 -19.53
CA GLN A 44 0.87 -34.09 -20.51
C GLN A 44 1.51 -35.34 -19.90
N ASP A 45 1.83 -35.29 -18.60
CA ASP A 45 2.49 -36.35 -17.84
C ASP A 45 1.54 -36.92 -16.77
N ALA A 46 1.90 -38.04 -16.16
CA ALA A 46 1.20 -38.55 -14.98
C ALA A 46 2.10 -38.41 -13.74
N ASN A 47 1.71 -37.49 -12.85
CA ASN A 47 2.47 -37.11 -11.67
C ASN A 47 1.85 -37.72 -10.40
N PHE A 48 2.67 -38.36 -9.57
CA PHE A 48 2.24 -38.96 -8.31
C PHE A 48 3.13 -38.51 -7.16
N LEU A 49 2.52 -37.97 -6.11
CA LEU A 49 3.16 -37.81 -4.81
C LEU A 49 3.34 -39.20 -4.19
N ILE A 50 4.58 -39.56 -3.87
CA ILE A 50 4.91 -40.77 -3.14
C ILE A 50 5.25 -40.39 -1.70
N GLU A 51 4.44 -40.86 -0.75
CA GLU A 51 4.65 -40.63 0.68
C GLU A 51 5.06 -41.94 1.37
N THR A 52 6.25 -41.93 1.96
CA THR A 52 6.74 -43.09 2.71
C THR A 52 6.17 -43.12 4.12
N PRO A 53 6.13 -44.30 4.80
CA PRO A 53 5.75 -44.38 6.21
C PRO A 53 6.65 -43.56 7.15
N ALA A 54 7.86 -43.19 6.70
CA ALA A 54 8.80 -42.35 7.44
C ALA A 54 8.57 -40.84 7.23
N GLY A 55 7.57 -40.44 6.43
CA GLY A 55 7.26 -39.04 6.13
C GLY A 55 8.09 -38.41 5.01
N LEU A 56 8.99 -39.16 4.36
CA LEU A 56 9.70 -38.70 3.16
C LEU A 56 8.74 -38.66 1.97
N ARG A 57 8.86 -37.58 1.18
CA ARG A 57 8.02 -37.30 0.02
C ARG A 57 8.84 -37.20 -1.26
N PHE A 58 8.29 -37.76 -2.34
CA PHE A 58 8.88 -37.74 -3.67
C PHE A 58 7.79 -37.51 -4.72
N VAL A 59 8.17 -37.11 -5.93
CA VAL A 59 7.25 -37.07 -7.07
C VAL A 59 7.72 -38.09 -8.11
N LEU A 60 6.87 -39.07 -8.41
CA LEU A 60 7.01 -39.90 -9.60
C LEU A 60 6.39 -39.16 -10.78
N LYS A 61 7.21 -38.83 -11.77
CA LYS A 61 6.74 -38.30 -13.06
C LYS A 61 6.82 -39.41 -14.11
N VAL A 62 5.69 -39.82 -14.68
CA VAL A 62 5.63 -40.72 -15.83
C VAL A 62 5.38 -39.86 -17.06
N SER A 63 6.40 -39.74 -17.90
CA SER A 63 6.40 -38.78 -19.00
C SER A 63 5.70 -39.28 -20.24
N ASN A 64 5.13 -38.34 -20.99
CA ASN A 64 4.54 -38.63 -22.30
C ASN A 64 5.54 -39.32 -23.23
N PRO A 65 5.15 -40.37 -23.99
CA PRO A 65 6.03 -41.02 -24.96
C PRO A 65 6.61 -40.10 -26.05
N ALA A 66 6.06 -38.90 -26.23
CA ALA A 66 6.61 -37.87 -27.11
C ALA A 66 7.95 -37.30 -26.61
N PHE A 67 8.23 -37.37 -25.30
CA PHE A 67 9.50 -36.90 -24.73
C PHE A 67 10.55 -38.02 -24.73
N THR A 68 11.75 -37.69 -25.20
CA THR A 68 12.85 -38.64 -25.29
C THR A 68 13.59 -38.75 -23.95
N VAL A 69 14.29 -39.88 -23.75
CA VAL A 69 15.18 -40.05 -22.58
C VAL A 69 16.24 -38.95 -22.50
N ALA A 70 16.68 -38.40 -23.64
CA ALA A 70 17.64 -37.30 -23.67
C ALA A 70 17.04 -36.00 -23.13
N ASP A 71 15.76 -35.72 -23.41
CA ASP A 71 15.06 -34.55 -22.87
C ASP A 71 14.98 -34.65 -21.34
N LEU A 72 14.54 -35.80 -20.83
CA LEU A 72 14.40 -36.03 -19.39
C LEU A 72 15.75 -35.98 -18.66
N ALA A 73 16.82 -36.49 -19.28
CA ALA A 73 18.17 -36.39 -18.72
C ALA A 73 18.69 -34.94 -18.68
N ALA A 74 18.38 -34.13 -19.70
CA ALA A 74 18.76 -32.71 -19.72
C ALA A 74 18.05 -31.92 -18.61
N GLN A 75 16.76 -32.21 -18.38
CA GLN A 75 15.98 -31.63 -17.28
C GLN A 75 16.57 -31.97 -15.91
N ASP A 76 16.89 -33.24 -15.64
CA ASP A 76 17.52 -33.66 -14.39
C ASP A 76 18.88 -32.99 -14.18
N ALA A 77 19.69 -32.91 -15.25
CA ALA A 77 21.01 -32.29 -15.21
C ALA A 77 20.94 -30.78 -14.94
N ALA A 78 19.97 -30.08 -15.55
CA ALA A 78 19.75 -28.65 -15.33
C ALA A 78 19.30 -28.36 -13.89
N ALA A 79 18.35 -29.15 -13.37
CA ALA A 79 17.92 -29.03 -11.97
C ALA A 79 19.07 -29.30 -11.00
N ALA A 80 19.87 -30.34 -11.23
CA ALA A 80 21.05 -30.63 -10.41
C ALA A 80 22.11 -29.51 -10.49
N HIS A 81 22.29 -28.90 -11.66
CA HIS A 81 23.20 -27.77 -11.85
C HIS A 81 22.74 -26.53 -11.08
N ILE A 82 21.44 -26.22 -11.11
CA ILE A 82 20.86 -25.14 -10.31
C ILE A 82 21.06 -25.40 -8.82
N ALA A 83 20.74 -26.61 -8.33
CA ALA A 83 20.96 -26.98 -6.93
C ALA A 83 22.42 -26.82 -6.48
N GLN A 84 23.37 -27.01 -7.40
CA GLN A 84 24.79 -26.83 -7.13
C GLN A 84 25.21 -25.36 -7.12
N CYS A 85 24.72 -24.55 -8.06
CA CYS A 85 25.07 -23.14 -8.18
C CYS A 85 24.33 -22.25 -7.17
N GLU A 86 23.11 -22.63 -6.80
CA GLU A 86 22.19 -21.88 -5.95
C GLU A 86 21.66 -22.80 -4.83
N PRO A 87 22.47 -23.14 -3.80
CA PRO A 87 22.08 -24.11 -2.77
C PRO A 87 20.83 -23.74 -1.96
N ASP A 88 20.54 -22.44 -1.85
CA ASP A 88 19.35 -21.91 -1.15
C ASP A 88 18.10 -21.88 -2.03
N LEU A 89 18.20 -22.28 -3.32
CA LEU A 89 17.06 -22.41 -4.21
C LEU A 89 16.64 -23.88 -4.27
N HIS A 90 15.46 -24.19 -3.74
CA HIS A 90 14.99 -25.57 -3.69
C HIS A 90 14.48 -26.01 -5.07
N VAL A 91 15.05 -27.09 -5.58
CA VAL A 91 14.66 -27.68 -6.88
C VAL A 91 14.52 -29.20 -6.76
N PRO A 92 13.62 -29.82 -7.55
CA PRO A 92 13.47 -31.27 -7.59
C PRO A 92 14.72 -31.92 -8.20
N VAL A 93 15.37 -32.80 -7.45
CA VAL A 93 16.55 -33.54 -7.91
C VAL A 93 16.16 -34.98 -8.22
N GLY A 94 16.53 -35.47 -9.40
CA GLY A 94 16.31 -36.84 -9.83
C GLY A 94 17.08 -37.86 -9.00
N LEU A 95 16.40 -38.94 -8.60
CA LEU A 95 16.99 -40.05 -7.87
C LEU A 95 17.35 -41.19 -8.81
N PRO A 96 18.49 -41.86 -8.63
CA PRO A 96 18.85 -43.03 -9.41
C PRO A 96 17.99 -44.25 -9.00
N GLY A 97 17.57 -45.03 -9.98
CA GLY A 97 16.99 -46.36 -9.75
C GLY A 97 18.04 -47.41 -9.36
N GLY A 98 17.61 -48.64 -9.15
CA GLY A 98 18.48 -49.77 -8.77
C GLY A 98 19.54 -50.13 -9.82
N ASP A 99 19.39 -49.66 -11.07
CA ASP A 99 20.38 -49.80 -12.15
C ASP A 99 21.36 -48.63 -12.25
N GLY A 100 21.23 -47.61 -11.38
CA GLY A 100 22.08 -46.43 -11.32
C GLY A 100 21.67 -45.29 -12.27
N THR A 101 20.59 -45.43 -13.04
CA THR A 101 20.08 -44.38 -13.95
C THR A 101 18.85 -43.67 -13.38
N SER A 102 18.71 -42.35 -13.60
CA SER A 102 17.56 -41.57 -13.08
C SER A 102 16.27 -41.82 -13.86
N VAL A 103 16.38 -42.00 -15.19
CA VAL A 103 15.25 -42.31 -16.08
C VAL A 103 15.04 -43.81 -16.17
N GLN A 104 13.90 -44.28 -15.67
CA GLN A 104 13.48 -45.67 -15.69
C GLN A 104 12.40 -45.90 -16.75
N THR A 105 12.22 -47.14 -17.22
CA THR A 105 11.12 -47.50 -18.13
C THR A 105 10.00 -48.22 -17.39
N VAL A 106 8.78 -47.68 -17.49
CA VAL A 106 7.52 -48.27 -17.01
C VAL A 106 6.65 -48.68 -18.21
N GLU A 107 5.91 -49.78 -18.11
CA GLU A 107 4.90 -50.10 -19.13
C GLU A 107 3.57 -49.45 -18.76
N VAL A 108 3.01 -48.69 -19.70
CA VAL A 108 1.68 -48.09 -19.62
C VAL A 108 0.89 -48.55 -20.84
N ASP A 109 -0.27 -49.19 -20.63
CA ASP A 109 -1.12 -49.76 -21.70
C ASP A 109 -0.35 -50.65 -22.71
N GLY A 110 0.66 -51.39 -22.24
CA GLY A 110 1.49 -52.28 -23.07
C GLY A 110 2.51 -51.55 -23.96
N ARG A 111 2.79 -50.27 -23.69
CA ARG A 111 3.84 -49.47 -24.34
C ARG A 111 4.88 -49.00 -23.31
N PRO A 112 6.17 -48.94 -23.66
CA PRO A 112 7.17 -48.36 -22.78
C PRO A 112 6.99 -46.84 -22.68
N ALA A 113 6.94 -46.33 -21.45
CA ALA A 113 6.99 -44.92 -21.12
C ALA A 113 8.18 -44.65 -20.19
N ALA A 114 8.75 -43.45 -20.26
CA ALA A 114 9.82 -43.04 -19.38
C ALA A 114 9.25 -42.53 -18.05
N ALA A 115 9.92 -42.83 -16.95
CA ALA A 115 9.52 -42.40 -15.62
C ALA A 115 10.74 -41.96 -14.81
N ARG A 116 10.57 -40.94 -13.97
CA ARG A 116 11.59 -40.43 -13.05
C ARG A 116 11.01 -40.24 -11.67
N LEU A 117 11.81 -40.52 -10.65
CA LEU A 117 11.50 -40.17 -9.27
C LEU A 117 12.37 -38.98 -8.87
N VAL A 118 11.73 -37.88 -8.46
CA VAL A 118 12.42 -36.66 -8.01
C VAL A 118 12.08 -36.37 -6.55
N THR A 119 12.96 -35.63 -5.86
CA THR A 119 12.68 -35.12 -4.52
C THR A 119 11.46 -34.19 -4.54
N TYR A 120 10.62 -34.26 -3.50
CA TYR A 120 9.53 -33.30 -3.31
C TYR A 120 10.08 -31.98 -2.76
N VAL A 121 9.62 -30.85 -3.29
CA VAL A 121 9.92 -29.52 -2.75
C VAL A 121 8.78 -29.14 -1.81
N ASP A 122 9.10 -28.98 -0.52
CA ASP A 122 8.10 -28.69 0.51
C ASP A 122 7.56 -27.26 0.41
N GLY A 123 6.24 -27.11 0.31
CA GLY A 123 5.53 -25.83 0.26
C GLY A 123 4.27 -25.91 -0.58
N ASP A 124 3.62 -24.77 -0.76
CA ASP A 124 2.45 -24.58 -1.63
C ASP A 124 2.86 -23.79 -2.88
N VAL A 125 2.14 -23.99 -3.99
CA VAL A 125 2.35 -23.16 -5.20
C VAL A 125 1.84 -21.74 -4.96
N LEU A 126 2.54 -20.77 -5.52
CA LEU A 126 2.24 -19.35 -5.29
C LEU A 126 0.86 -18.94 -5.85
N SER A 127 0.33 -19.68 -6.82
CA SER A 127 -0.98 -19.43 -7.45
C SER A 127 -2.21 -19.65 -6.57
N ALA A 128 -2.02 -20.10 -5.32
CA ALA A 128 -3.09 -20.19 -4.33
C ALA A 128 -3.49 -18.84 -3.70
N ASN A 129 -2.74 -17.77 -3.94
CA ASN A 129 -2.96 -16.45 -3.33
C ASN A 129 -3.90 -15.56 -4.16
N GLY A 130 -4.64 -14.65 -3.51
CA GLY A 130 -5.43 -13.62 -4.22
C GLY A 130 -4.65 -12.33 -4.50
N TYR A 131 -3.50 -12.15 -3.84
CA TYR A 131 -2.65 -10.98 -3.92
C TYR A 131 -1.18 -11.36 -3.70
N LEU A 132 -0.26 -10.66 -4.38
CA LEU A 132 1.18 -10.77 -4.15
C LEU A 132 1.73 -9.41 -3.71
N ALA A 133 2.26 -9.36 -2.49
CA ALA A 133 2.92 -8.16 -1.98
C ALA A 133 4.14 -7.76 -2.84
N PRO A 134 4.48 -6.46 -2.94
CA PRO A 134 5.66 -6.01 -3.69
C PRO A 134 6.96 -6.74 -3.29
N SER A 135 7.11 -7.13 -2.01
CA SER A 135 8.22 -7.93 -1.52
C SER A 135 8.22 -9.36 -2.07
N VAL A 136 7.04 -9.99 -2.17
CA VAL A 136 6.86 -11.34 -2.76
C VAL A 136 7.13 -11.30 -4.26
N VAL A 137 6.63 -10.27 -4.96
CA VAL A 137 6.94 -10.03 -6.38
C VAL A 137 8.45 -9.81 -6.59
N GLY A 138 9.10 -9.07 -5.70
CA GLY A 138 10.55 -8.91 -5.68
C GLY A 138 11.29 -10.23 -5.50
N ALA A 139 10.88 -11.06 -4.54
CA ALA A 139 11.45 -12.38 -4.28
C ALA A 139 11.30 -13.33 -5.47
N LEU A 140 10.16 -13.26 -6.18
CA LEU A 140 9.93 -13.99 -7.42
C LEU A 140 10.92 -13.56 -8.52
N GLY A 141 11.16 -12.26 -8.68
CA GLY A 141 12.15 -11.73 -9.62
C GLY A 141 13.60 -12.10 -9.27
N GLU A 142 13.93 -12.12 -7.97
CA GLU A 142 15.23 -12.61 -7.49
C GLU A 142 15.43 -14.09 -7.83
N LEU A 143 14.44 -14.94 -7.54
CA LEU A 143 14.45 -16.34 -7.87
C LEU A 143 14.63 -16.57 -9.38
N ALA A 144 13.93 -15.82 -10.23
CA ALA A 144 14.11 -15.88 -11.68
C ALA A 144 15.51 -15.45 -12.14
N GLY A 145 16.07 -14.40 -11.51
CA GLY A 145 17.43 -13.93 -11.79
C GLY A 145 18.49 -14.97 -11.41
N ARG A 146 18.32 -15.62 -10.26
CA ARG A 146 19.22 -16.69 -9.78
C ARG A 146 19.18 -17.91 -10.70
N THR A 147 17.99 -18.36 -11.07
CA THR A 147 17.80 -19.47 -12.02
C THR A 147 18.42 -19.16 -13.39
N SER A 148 18.13 -17.99 -13.95
CA SER A 148 18.70 -17.56 -15.24
C SER A 148 20.22 -17.49 -15.22
N ARG A 149 20.81 -16.95 -14.13
CA ARG A 149 22.26 -16.89 -13.93
C ARG A 149 22.90 -18.27 -13.80
N ALA A 150 22.28 -19.19 -13.05
CA ALA A 150 22.76 -20.56 -12.91
C ALA A 150 22.79 -21.28 -14.26
N LEU A 151 21.68 -21.22 -15.02
CA LEU A 151 21.55 -21.88 -16.32
C LEU A 151 22.44 -21.27 -17.41
N ALA A 152 22.85 -20.00 -17.29
CA ALA A 152 23.83 -19.41 -18.20
C ALA A 152 25.19 -20.12 -18.17
N SER A 153 25.50 -20.82 -17.07
CA SER A 153 26.72 -21.61 -16.91
C SER A 153 26.54 -23.11 -17.16
N PHE A 154 25.34 -23.55 -17.51
CA PHE A 154 25.05 -24.97 -17.76
C PHE A 154 25.61 -25.40 -19.12
N ASP A 155 26.46 -26.42 -19.12
CA ASP A 155 27.18 -26.93 -20.29
C ASP A 155 26.57 -28.23 -20.86
N GLY A 156 25.46 -28.70 -20.28
CA GLY A 156 24.74 -29.89 -20.72
C GLY A 156 24.07 -29.72 -22.08
N SER A 157 24.01 -30.82 -22.85
CA SER A 157 23.30 -30.83 -24.13
C SER A 157 21.80 -30.87 -23.90
N VAL A 158 21.08 -29.81 -24.30
CA VAL A 158 19.62 -29.77 -24.36
C VAL A 158 19.19 -30.10 -25.80
N PRO A 159 18.31 -31.09 -26.03
CA PRO A 159 17.81 -31.39 -27.37
C PRO A 159 17.06 -30.19 -27.98
N THR A 160 17.21 -29.98 -29.29
CA THR A 160 16.45 -28.95 -30.02
C THR A 160 14.98 -29.35 -30.08
N ARG A 161 14.10 -28.55 -29.47
CA ARG A 161 12.65 -28.76 -29.43
C ARG A 161 11.95 -27.49 -29.89
N GLU A 162 10.87 -27.62 -30.65
CA GLU A 162 9.99 -26.49 -30.98
C GLU A 162 8.80 -26.54 -30.03
N LEU A 163 8.92 -25.82 -28.91
CA LEU A 163 7.90 -25.75 -27.87
C LEU A 163 6.94 -24.59 -28.12
N GLN A 164 5.66 -24.81 -27.84
CA GLN A 164 4.62 -23.77 -27.87
C GLN A 164 4.96 -22.54 -27.02
N TRP A 165 5.72 -22.75 -25.94
CA TRP A 165 6.08 -21.74 -24.96
C TRP A 165 7.38 -20.99 -25.28
N ASP A 166 8.11 -21.38 -26.32
CA ASP A 166 9.29 -20.63 -26.75
C ASP A 166 8.86 -19.31 -27.41
N LEU A 167 9.27 -18.21 -26.79
CA LEU A 167 8.92 -16.86 -27.25
C LEU A 167 9.52 -16.52 -28.62
N GLN A 168 10.50 -17.28 -29.11
CA GLN A 168 10.98 -17.19 -30.49
C GLN A 168 9.91 -17.56 -31.52
N HIS A 169 8.98 -18.44 -31.14
CA HIS A 169 7.89 -18.94 -31.99
C HIS A 169 6.51 -18.34 -31.65
N ALA A 170 6.44 -17.43 -30.67
CA ALA A 170 5.16 -16.92 -30.15
C ALA A 170 4.27 -16.25 -31.23
N GLU A 171 4.84 -15.54 -32.20
CA GLU A 171 4.06 -14.93 -33.29
C GLU A 171 3.33 -15.99 -34.13
N GLU A 172 4.01 -17.11 -34.43
CA GLU A 172 3.44 -18.22 -35.19
C GLU A 172 2.38 -18.98 -34.37
N VAL A 173 2.64 -19.18 -33.07
CA VAL A 173 1.68 -19.77 -32.13
C VAL A 173 0.39 -18.94 -32.08
N VAL A 174 0.52 -17.61 -31.94
CA VAL A 174 -0.64 -16.70 -31.93
C VAL A 174 -1.40 -16.78 -33.25
N GLU A 175 -0.73 -16.73 -34.39
CA GLU A 175 -1.41 -16.78 -35.68
C GLU A 175 -2.18 -18.08 -35.88
N ARG A 176 -1.59 -19.21 -35.48
CA ARG A 176 -2.20 -20.54 -35.62
C ARG A 176 -3.39 -20.77 -34.68
N LEU A 177 -3.34 -20.21 -33.46
CA LEU A 177 -4.32 -20.50 -32.41
C LEU A 177 -5.37 -19.40 -32.21
N ALA A 178 -5.19 -18.20 -32.76
CA ALA A 178 -6.10 -17.07 -32.56
C ALA A 178 -7.56 -17.37 -32.95
N GLU A 179 -7.80 -18.26 -33.92
CA GLU A 179 -9.16 -18.61 -34.35
C GLU A 179 -9.99 -19.34 -33.28
N TYR A 180 -9.35 -19.92 -32.27
CA TYR A 180 -10.02 -20.59 -31.16
C TYR A 180 -10.49 -19.64 -30.06
N VAL A 181 -10.06 -18.38 -30.09
CA VAL A 181 -10.44 -17.37 -29.09
C VAL A 181 -11.93 -17.06 -29.24
N SER A 182 -12.70 -17.42 -28.21
CA SER A 182 -14.16 -17.26 -28.20
C SER A 182 -14.61 -15.85 -27.78
N VAL A 183 -13.69 -15.04 -27.23
CA VAL A 183 -13.97 -13.65 -26.86
C VAL A 183 -14.13 -12.78 -28.10
N PRO A 184 -15.24 -12.01 -28.24
CA PRO A 184 -15.43 -11.11 -29.38
C PRO A 184 -14.27 -10.14 -29.55
N GLY A 185 -13.66 -10.11 -30.75
CA GLY A 185 -12.49 -9.28 -31.05
C GLY A 185 -11.16 -9.77 -30.47
N GLY A 186 -11.16 -10.80 -29.62
CA GLY A 186 -9.97 -11.32 -28.95
C GLY A 186 -8.93 -11.87 -29.93
N ALA A 187 -9.36 -12.56 -30.98
CA ALA A 187 -8.46 -13.07 -32.03
C ALA A 187 -7.72 -11.95 -32.79
N GLU A 188 -8.42 -10.85 -33.06
CA GLU A 188 -7.86 -9.69 -33.76
C GLU A 188 -6.92 -8.91 -32.84
N ALA A 189 -7.29 -8.76 -31.57
CA ALA A 189 -6.45 -8.16 -30.54
C ALA A 189 -5.14 -8.95 -30.33
N ALA A 190 -5.22 -10.29 -30.23
CA ALA A 190 -4.05 -11.17 -30.09
C ALA A 190 -3.06 -10.98 -31.24
N ARG A 191 -3.56 -11.07 -32.49
CA ARG A 191 -2.74 -10.89 -33.70
C ARG A 191 -2.13 -9.50 -33.77
N ALA A 192 -2.91 -8.46 -33.44
CA ALA A 192 -2.43 -7.08 -33.44
C ALA A 192 -1.31 -6.86 -32.41
N ALA A 193 -1.49 -7.38 -31.19
CA ALA A 193 -0.51 -7.33 -30.12
C ALA A 193 0.78 -8.08 -30.49
N ALA A 194 0.65 -9.32 -30.98
CA ALA A 194 1.80 -10.12 -31.42
C ALA A 194 2.57 -9.44 -32.55
N ALA A 195 1.87 -8.92 -33.57
CA ALA A 195 2.51 -8.21 -34.67
C ALA A 195 3.19 -6.90 -34.22
N ALA A 196 2.65 -6.19 -33.22
CA ALA A 196 3.29 -5.00 -32.67
C ALA A 196 4.55 -5.35 -31.88
N ALA A 197 4.49 -6.38 -31.04
CA ALA A 197 5.64 -6.88 -30.29
C ALA A 197 6.75 -7.41 -31.21
N GLY A 198 6.40 -8.19 -32.25
CA GLY A 198 7.34 -8.68 -33.25
C GLY A 198 8.11 -7.56 -33.94
N ARG A 199 7.41 -6.51 -34.41
CA ARG A 199 8.04 -5.31 -34.98
C ARG A 199 8.97 -4.59 -34.00
N ALA A 200 8.61 -4.53 -32.71
CA ALA A 200 9.47 -3.93 -31.70
C ALA A 200 10.74 -4.77 -31.46
N LEU A 201 10.66 -6.10 -31.61
CA LEU A 201 11.77 -7.03 -31.44
C LEU A 201 12.72 -7.06 -32.64
N ASP A 202 12.26 -6.80 -33.86
CA ASP A 202 13.10 -6.85 -35.09
C ASP A 202 14.40 -6.03 -34.97
N ALA A 203 14.38 -4.95 -34.19
CA ALA A 203 15.55 -4.10 -33.97
C ALA A 203 16.66 -4.79 -33.16
N VAL A 204 16.32 -5.76 -32.30
CA VAL A 204 17.22 -6.35 -31.29
C VAL A 204 17.33 -7.87 -31.36
N ARG A 205 16.43 -8.56 -32.07
CA ARG A 205 16.26 -10.02 -32.13
C ARG A 205 17.58 -10.78 -32.31
N ASP A 206 18.39 -10.38 -33.29
CA ASP A 206 19.66 -11.06 -33.63
C ASP A 206 20.80 -10.80 -32.63
N ARG A 207 20.61 -9.91 -31.65
CA ARG A 207 21.61 -9.54 -30.63
C ARG A 207 21.24 -10.01 -29.23
N LEU A 208 20.04 -10.56 -29.05
CA LEU A 208 19.61 -11.09 -27.76
C LEU A 208 20.45 -12.31 -27.38
N PRO A 209 21.00 -12.38 -26.15
CA PRO A 209 21.71 -13.56 -25.67
C PRO A 209 20.81 -14.79 -25.68
N VAL A 210 21.31 -15.90 -26.23
CA VAL A 210 20.64 -17.21 -26.20
C VAL A 210 21.36 -18.13 -25.22
N GLN A 211 20.61 -18.78 -24.34
CA GLN A 211 21.12 -19.74 -23.36
C GLN A 211 20.08 -20.82 -23.07
N VAL A 212 20.45 -21.80 -22.25
CA VAL A 212 19.46 -22.68 -21.62
C VAL A 212 18.64 -21.87 -20.61
N ILE A 213 17.33 -22.03 -20.67
CA ILE A 213 16.35 -21.42 -19.76
C ILE A 213 15.38 -22.49 -19.25
N HIS A 214 14.80 -22.27 -18.07
CA HIS A 214 13.70 -23.06 -17.53
C HIS A 214 12.44 -22.89 -18.37
N GLY A 215 12.13 -21.65 -18.78
CA GLY A 215 11.07 -21.37 -19.75
C GLY A 215 9.65 -21.30 -19.19
N ASP A 216 9.46 -21.58 -17.89
CA ASP A 216 8.14 -21.60 -17.25
C ASP A 216 8.19 -21.21 -15.75
N LEU A 217 8.98 -20.18 -15.43
CA LEU A 217 9.08 -19.61 -14.07
C LEU A 217 7.84 -18.77 -13.73
N THR A 218 6.72 -19.44 -13.53
CA THR A 218 5.42 -18.84 -13.18
C THR A 218 5.06 -19.12 -11.73
N ASP A 219 4.02 -18.46 -11.24
CA ASP A 219 3.44 -18.70 -9.91
C ASP A 219 2.89 -20.12 -9.70
N ASP A 220 2.60 -20.86 -10.78
CA ASP A 220 2.21 -22.28 -10.70
C ASP A 220 3.41 -23.22 -10.46
N ASN A 221 4.61 -22.80 -10.85
CA ASN A 221 5.84 -23.59 -10.75
C ASN A 221 6.84 -23.06 -9.72
N VAL A 222 6.44 -22.04 -8.97
CA VAL A 222 7.20 -21.53 -7.84
C VAL A 222 6.55 -22.01 -6.55
N VAL A 223 7.36 -22.71 -5.75
CA VAL A 223 6.95 -23.22 -4.44
C VAL A 223 7.32 -22.18 -3.39
N ALA A 224 6.36 -21.88 -2.53
CA ALA A 224 6.48 -20.94 -1.44
C ALA A 224 6.11 -21.58 -0.11
N VAL A 225 6.62 -21.00 0.97
CA VAL A 225 6.25 -21.34 2.35
C VAL A 225 5.74 -20.10 3.08
N PRO A 226 4.89 -20.24 4.10
CA PRO A 226 4.49 -19.09 4.91
C PRO A 226 5.72 -18.45 5.60
N GLY A 227 5.96 -17.19 5.29
CA GLY A 227 6.96 -16.35 5.95
C GLY A 227 6.55 -15.97 7.37
N ALA A 228 7.42 -15.23 8.06
CA ALA A 228 7.20 -14.83 9.46
C ALA A 228 5.96 -13.95 9.69
N ASP A 229 5.50 -13.26 8.65
CA ASP A 229 4.32 -12.39 8.61
C ASP A 229 3.13 -13.03 7.88
N GLY A 230 3.19 -14.34 7.62
CA GLY A 230 2.13 -15.09 6.95
C GLY A 230 2.09 -14.96 5.42
N ARG A 231 2.90 -14.08 4.81
CA ARG A 231 2.99 -13.95 3.36
C ARG A 231 3.72 -15.14 2.73
N SER A 232 3.36 -15.52 1.51
CA SER A 232 4.06 -16.59 0.80
C SER A 232 5.48 -16.15 0.41
N GLU A 233 6.48 -16.83 0.95
CA GLU A 233 7.90 -16.62 0.63
C GLU A 233 8.34 -17.61 -0.45
N PRO A 234 8.68 -17.16 -1.67
CA PRO A 234 9.20 -18.02 -2.74
C PRO A 234 10.54 -18.66 -2.36
N ILE A 235 10.63 -19.99 -2.39
CA ILE A 235 11.84 -20.73 -1.98
C ILE A 235 12.38 -21.68 -3.05
N GLY A 236 11.59 -22.00 -4.07
CA GLY A 236 11.97 -23.04 -5.01
C GLY A 236 11.24 -22.98 -6.34
N VAL A 237 11.83 -23.65 -7.33
CA VAL A 237 11.24 -23.85 -8.66
C VAL A 237 11.05 -25.33 -8.91
N ILE A 238 9.93 -25.67 -9.53
CA ILE A 238 9.58 -27.03 -9.92
C ILE A 238 9.27 -27.07 -11.41
N ASP A 239 9.20 -28.29 -11.93
CA ASP A 239 8.79 -28.61 -13.29
C ASP A 239 9.66 -28.08 -14.43
N PHE A 240 10.74 -28.81 -14.71
CA PHE A 240 11.68 -28.52 -15.80
C PHE A 240 11.20 -28.99 -17.19
N GLY A 241 9.90 -29.26 -17.39
CA GLY A 241 9.34 -29.77 -18.65
C GLY A 241 9.72 -28.92 -19.88
N ASP A 242 9.73 -27.61 -19.69
CA ASP A 242 9.93 -26.60 -20.73
C ASP A 242 11.39 -26.13 -20.91
N LEU A 243 12.35 -26.84 -20.31
CA LEU A 243 13.78 -26.51 -20.41
C LEU A 243 14.26 -26.42 -21.88
N MET A 244 14.67 -25.26 -22.35
CA MET A 244 14.99 -25.05 -23.77
C MET A 244 16.17 -24.10 -23.98
N GLN A 245 16.71 -24.07 -25.20
CA GLN A 245 17.63 -23.00 -25.62
C GLN A 245 16.84 -21.86 -26.26
N SER A 246 16.75 -20.72 -25.58
CA SER A 246 16.03 -19.55 -26.07
C SER A 246 16.66 -18.26 -25.54
N TRP A 247 16.04 -17.11 -25.81
CA TRP A 247 16.53 -15.81 -25.31
C TRP A 247 16.58 -15.79 -23.79
N ALA A 248 17.73 -15.42 -23.23
CA ALA A 248 17.98 -15.41 -21.79
C ALA A 248 16.95 -14.58 -21.01
N ILE A 249 16.56 -13.43 -21.57
CA ILE A 249 15.61 -12.49 -20.98
C ILE A 249 14.17 -13.03 -20.93
N ALA A 250 13.87 -14.12 -21.65
CA ALA A 250 12.54 -14.74 -21.62
C ALA A 250 12.15 -15.22 -20.22
N GLU A 251 13.10 -15.60 -19.37
CA GLU A 251 12.83 -15.95 -17.95
C GLU A 251 12.14 -14.82 -17.20
N ALA A 252 12.65 -13.60 -17.36
CA ALA A 252 12.04 -12.41 -16.75
C ALA A 252 10.68 -12.10 -17.38
N ALA A 253 10.53 -12.26 -18.71
CA ALA A 253 9.26 -12.03 -19.39
C ALA A 253 8.15 -12.98 -18.92
N VAL A 254 8.48 -14.28 -18.79
CA VAL A 254 7.55 -15.30 -18.27
C VAL A 254 7.18 -14.99 -16.82
N THR A 255 8.17 -14.68 -15.98
CA THR A 255 7.95 -14.30 -14.57
C THR A 255 7.08 -13.04 -14.43
N CYS A 256 7.32 -12.02 -15.25
CA CYS A 256 6.50 -10.80 -15.21
C CYS A 256 5.07 -11.06 -15.66
N SER A 257 4.87 -11.92 -16.67
CA SER A 257 3.52 -12.25 -17.15
C SER A 257 2.64 -12.91 -16.09
N SER A 258 3.21 -13.76 -15.22
CA SER A 258 2.45 -14.40 -14.16
C SER A 258 2.02 -13.46 -13.03
N VAL A 259 2.77 -12.39 -12.79
CA VAL A 259 2.43 -11.37 -11.78
C VAL A 259 1.22 -10.54 -12.20
N LEU A 260 1.03 -10.31 -13.50
CA LEU A 260 0.00 -9.40 -14.02
C LEU A 260 -1.44 -9.81 -13.65
N GLN A 261 -1.70 -11.08 -13.35
CA GLN A 261 -3.03 -11.52 -12.92
C GLN A 261 -3.44 -10.98 -11.53
N TYR A 262 -2.46 -10.69 -10.65
CA TYR A 262 -2.67 -10.22 -9.27
C TYR A 262 -2.64 -8.70 -9.15
N ALA A 263 -2.33 -8.04 -10.26
CA ALA A 263 -1.94 -6.66 -10.29
C ALA A 263 -3.11 -5.73 -10.61
N ASN A 264 -3.16 -4.59 -9.92
CA ASN A 264 -4.04 -3.48 -10.26
C ASN A 264 -3.37 -2.55 -11.31
N GLY A 265 -2.65 -3.12 -12.27
CA GLY A 265 -1.94 -2.38 -13.31
C GLY A 265 -0.64 -3.03 -13.78
N PRO A 266 -0.14 -2.67 -14.97
CA PRO A 266 1.05 -3.29 -15.56
C PRO A 266 2.35 -2.95 -14.80
N ALA A 267 2.38 -1.91 -13.97
CA ALA A 267 3.57 -1.49 -13.23
C ALA A 267 3.87 -2.37 -11.99
N ALA A 268 2.95 -3.25 -11.58
CA ALA A 268 3.18 -4.18 -10.46
C ALA A 268 4.36 -5.14 -10.67
N ILE A 269 4.84 -5.30 -11.91
CA ILE A 269 6.00 -6.13 -12.26
C ILE A 269 7.36 -5.47 -11.95
N LEU A 270 7.39 -4.17 -11.65
CA LEU A 270 8.64 -3.43 -11.43
C LEU A 270 9.50 -3.97 -10.26
N PRO A 271 8.94 -4.41 -9.11
CA PRO A 271 9.73 -5.05 -8.06
C PRO A 271 10.47 -6.30 -8.55
N ALA A 272 9.83 -7.15 -9.37
CA ALA A 272 10.44 -8.34 -9.93
C ALA A 272 11.60 -7.98 -10.87
N ILE A 273 11.41 -6.98 -11.75
CA ILE A 273 12.46 -6.53 -12.67
C ILE A 273 13.66 -5.95 -11.91
N ARG A 274 13.43 -5.09 -10.91
CA ARG A 274 14.51 -4.50 -10.10
C ARG A 274 15.33 -5.58 -9.38
N ALA A 275 14.65 -6.60 -8.84
CA ALA A 275 15.31 -7.73 -8.19
C ALA A 275 16.09 -8.59 -9.21
N TYR A 276 15.48 -8.89 -10.36
CA TYR A 276 16.13 -9.64 -11.44
C TYR A 276 17.39 -8.93 -11.96
N ASP A 277 17.31 -7.63 -12.31
CA ASP A 277 18.46 -6.85 -12.83
C ASP A 277 19.62 -6.77 -11.83
N ARG A 278 19.33 -6.75 -10.52
CA ARG A 278 20.35 -6.77 -9.47
C ARG A 278 21.15 -8.07 -9.44
N ILE A 279 20.50 -9.20 -9.74
CA ILE A 279 21.11 -10.53 -9.75
C ILE A 279 21.76 -10.84 -11.10
N ARG A 280 21.05 -10.51 -12.19
CA ARG A 280 21.43 -10.73 -13.58
C ARG A 280 21.12 -9.45 -14.38
N PRO A 281 22.14 -8.58 -14.59
CA PRO A 281 21.94 -7.30 -15.26
C PRO A 281 21.31 -7.45 -16.64
N ILE A 282 20.36 -6.57 -16.95
CA ILE A 282 19.62 -6.50 -18.21
C ILE A 282 20.36 -5.54 -19.15
N SER A 283 20.76 -6.02 -20.33
CA SER A 283 21.37 -5.16 -21.35
C SER A 283 20.36 -4.21 -22.02
N ASP A 284 20.80 -3.18 -22.73
CA ASP A 284 19.88 -2.26 -23.44
C ASP A 284 19.03 -2.98 -24.51
N ASP A 285 19.62 -3.96 -25.22
CA ASP A 285 18.90 -4.78 -26.21
C ASP A 285 17.83 -5.65 -25.53
N GLU A 286 18.13 -6.23 -24.36
CA GLU A 286 17.17 -7.02 -23.58
C GLU A 286 16.08 -6.16 -22.95
N LEU A 287 16.43 -4.96 -22.49
CA LEU A 287 15.46 -3.99 -21.96
C LEU A 287 14.43 -3.63 -23.03
N GLN A 288 14.90 -3.36 -24.25
CA GLN A 288 14.04 -3.09 -25.40
C GLN A 288 13.14 -4.29 -25.74
N ALA A 289 13.60 -5.52 -25.49
CA ALA A 289 12.86 -6.74 -25.78
C ALA A 289 11.89 -7.18 -24.67
N LEU A 290 12.16 -6.85 -23.41
CA LEU A 290 11.47 -7.44 -22.25
C LEU A 290 9.95 -7.26 -22.29
N TRP A 291 9.44 -6.05 -22.41
CA TRP A 291 7.99 -5.82 -22.44
C TRP A 291 7.31 -6.40 -23.70
N PRO A 292 7.84 -6.23 -24.92
CA PRO A 292 7.34 -6.97 -26.09
C PRO A 292 7.24 -8.48 -25.87
N LEU A 293 8.22 -9.09 -25.19
CA LEU A 293 8.20 -10.52 -24.85
C LEU A 293 7.12 -10.86 -23.80
N VAL A 294 6.87 -9.99 -22.82
CA VAL A 294 5.74 -10.14 -21.87
C VAL A 294 4.41 -10.15 -22.64
N VAL A 295 4.23 -9.24 -23.59
CA VAL A 295 3.02 -9.18 -24.43
C VAL A 295 2.87 -10.43 -25.30
N LEU A 296 3.95 -10.92 -25.90
CA LEU A 296 3.92 -12.18 -26.65
C LEU A 296 3.57 -13.36 -25.77
N ARG A 297 4.13 -13.44 -24.55
CA ARG A 297 3.79 -14.49 -23.59
C ARG A 297 2.31 -14.43 -23.22
N ALA A 298 1.79 -13.25 -22.91
CA ALA A 298 0.38 -13.04 -22.57
C ALA A 298 -0.57 -13.43 -23.72
N ALA A 299 -0.24 -13.02 -24.95
CA ALA A 299 -1.01 -13.39 -26.14
C ALA A 299 -0.99 -14.91 -26.37
N SER A 300 0.19 -15.53 -26.26
CA SER A 300 0.36 -16.99 -26.36
C SER A 300 -0.45 -17.73 -25.30
N LEU A 301 -0.43 -17.30 -24.03
CA LEU A 301 -1.23 -17.89 -22.96
C LEU A 301 -2.72 -17.86 -23.32
N MET A 302 -3.24 -16.69 -23.66
CA MET A 302 -4.66 -16.49 -23.99
C MET A 302 -5.12 -17.37 -25.16
N VAL A 303 -4.43 -17.36 -26.31
CA VAL A 303 -4.85 -18.18 -27.46
C VAL A 303 -4.74 -19.68 -27.16
N SER A 304 -3.78 -20.07 -26.32
CA SER A 304 -3.51 -21.45 -25.97
C SER A 304 -4.58 -22.02 -25.03
N GLY A 305 -4.98 -21.27 -24.00
CA GLY A 305 -6.06 -21.72 -23.12
C GLY A 305 -7.40 -21.83 -23.84
N HIS A 306 -7.71 -20.90 -24.74
CA HIS A 306 -8.91 -20.98 -25.58
C HIS A 306 -8.89 -22.19 -26.53
N HIS A 307 -7.74 -22.49 -27.15
CA HIS A 307 -7.56 -23.70 -27.95
C HIS A 307 -7.75 -24.97 -27.12
N GLN A 308 -7.17 -25.03 -25.91
CA GLN A 308 -7.30 -26.18 -25.02
C GLN A 308 -8.75 -26.40 -24.57
N ALA A 309 -9.46 -25.34 -24.21
CA ALA A 309 -10.88 -25.41 -23.84
C ALA A 309 -11.77 -25.87 -25.01
N ALA A 310 -11.39 -25.57 -26.25
CA ALA A 310 -12.10 -26.03 -27.44
C ALA A 310 -11.87 -27.52 -27.73
N ILE A 311 -10.65 -28.04 -27.50
CA ILE A 311 -10.28 -29.45 -27.73
C ILE A 311 -10.80 -30.37 -26.62
N ASP A 312 -10.82 -29.91 -25.37
CA ASP A 312 -11.31 -30.67 -24.22
C ASP A 312 -12.32 -29.87 -23.38
N PRO A 313 -13.58 -29.74 -23.86
CA PRO A 313 -14.62 -28.96 -23.16
C PRO A 313 -15.00 -29.51 -21.78
N GLY A 314 -14.57 -30.73 -21.44
CA GLY A 314 -14.78 -31.34 -20.12
C GLY A 314 -13.73 -30.93 -19.08
N ASN A 315 -12.64 -30.27 -19.50
CA ASN A 315 -11.53 -29.90 -18.65
C ASN A 315 -11.84 -28.62 -17.84
N LYS A 316 -12.31 -28.82 -16.61
CA LYS A 316 -12.61 -27.72 -15.68
C LYS A 316 -11.39 -26.86 -15.32
N TYR A 317 -10.19 -27.44 -15.37
CA TYR A 317 -8.94 -26.72 -15.12
C TYR A 317 -8.66 -25.73 -16.26
N ALA A 318 -8.74 -26.18 -17.52
CA ALA A 318 -8.60 -25.31 -18.69
C ALA A 318 -9.67 -24.20 -18.74
N ALA A 319 -10.92 -24.52 -18.40
CA ALA A 319 -12.00 -23.53 -18.35
C ALA A 319 -11.81 -22.47 -17.23
N GLY A 320 -11.16 -22.84 -16.12
CA GLY A 320 -10.87 -21.93 -15.00
C GLY A 320 -9.75 -20.93 -15.30
N ASN A 321 -8.78 -21.30 -16.13
CA ASN A 321 -7.63 -20.47 -16.48
C ASN A 321 -7.96 -19.34 -17.47
N LEU A 322 -9.04 -19.45 -18.25
CA LEU A 322 -9.40 -18.46 -19.28
C LEU A 322 -9.54 -17.03 -18.72
N THR A 323 -10.15 -16.87 -17.55
CA THR A 323 -10.30 -15.56 -16.90
C THR A 323 -8.95 -14.97 -16.50
N ARG A 324 -8.05 -15.81 -15.96
CA ARG A 324 -6.70 -15.42 -15.54
C ARG A 324 -5.85 -15.02 -16.75
N GLU A 325 -5.83 -15.84 -17.79
CA GLU A 325 -5.05 -15.58 -19.00
C GLU A 325 -5.55 -14.33 -19.74
N TRP A 326 -6.87 -14.11 -19.75
CA TRP A 326 -7.47 -12.89 -20.26
C TRP A 326 -7.04 -11.66 -19.45
N CYS A 327 -7.06 -11.73 -18.11
CA CYS A 327 -6.56 -10.66 -17.24
C CYS A 327 -5.09 -10.32 -17.53
N ILE A 328 -4.22 -11.34 -17.65
CA ILE A 328 -2.81 -11.15 -18.01
C ILE A 328 -2.68 -10.43 -19.36
N PHE A 329 -3.46 -10.85 -20.37
CA PHE A 329 -3.46 -10.21 -21.69
C PHE A 329 -3.97 -8.78 -21.67
N GLU A 330 -5.06 -8.49 -20.95
CA GLU A 330 -5.58 -7.14 -20.77
C GLU A 330 -4.56 -6.22 -20.10
N GLN A 331 -3.92 -6.67 -19.02
CA GLN A 331 -2.89 -5.88 -18.32
C GLN A 331 -1.66 -5.66 -19.20
N ALA A 332 -1.17 -6.70 -19.88
CA ALA A 332 0.00 -6.60 -20.77
C ALA A 332 -0.24 -5.67 -21.96
N THR A 333 -1.49 -5.52 -22.40
CA THR A 333 -1.88 -4.68 -23.55
C THR A 333 -2.60 -3.38 -23.16
N SER A 334 -2.70 -3.09 -21.86
CA SER A 334 -3.40 -1.91 -21.31
C SER A 334 -2.78 -0.58 -21.71
N VAL A 335 -1.49 -0.57 -22.05
CA VAL A 335 -0.74 0.61 -22.49
C VAL A 335 0.16 0.28 -23.69
N PRO A 336 0.56 1.28 -24.51
CA PRO A 336 1.54 1.08 -25.59
C PRO A 336 2.85 0.47 -25.09
N LEU A 337 3.52 -0.32 -25.94
CA LEU A 337 4.76 -1.01 -25.59
C LEU A 337 5.83 -0.03 -25.07
N GLU A 338 5.92 1.14 -25.69
CA GLU A 338 6.89 2.19 -25.38
C GLU A 338 6.71 2.76 -23.97
N VAL A 339 5.48 2.77 -23.44
CA VAL A 339 5.19 3.26 -22.08
C VAL A 339 5.87 2.35 -21.07
N MET A 340 5.65 1.04 -21.15
CA MET A 340 6.24 0.09 -20.22
C MET A 340 7.74 -0.10 -20.45
N THR A 341 8.21 -0.11 -21.70
CA THR A 341 9.66 -0.11 -21.98
C THR A 341 10.34 1.13 -21.38
N GLY A 342 9.71 2.30 -21.47
CA GLY A 342 10.17 3.55 -20.86
C GLY A 342 10.20 3.48 -19.33
N LEU A 343 9.10 3.01 -18.74
CA LEU A 343 8.96 2.88 -17.28
C LEU A 343 9.98 1.90 -16.69
N ILE A 344 10.14 0.73 -17.32
CA ILE A 344 11.16 -0.26 -16.97
C ILE A 344 12.55 0.36 -17.03
N ARG A 345 12.84 1.14 -18.08
CA ARG A 345 14.13 1.85 -18.22
C ARG A 345 14.37 2.78 -17.05
N THR A 346 13.42 3.62 -16.68
CA THR A 346 13.59 4.54 -15.54
C THR A 346 13.76 3.78 -14.24
N ALA A 347 13.04 2.67 -14.05
CA ALA A 347 13.09 1.86 -12.85
C ALA A 347 14.46 1.19 -12.60
N ILE A 348 15.25 0.89 -13.64
CA ILE A 348 16.57 0.23 -13.49
C ILE A 348 17.76 1.07 -14.01
N ARG A 349 17.53 2.18 -14.71
CA ARG A 349 18.56 3.11 -15.23
C ARG A 349 18.14 4.56 -14.96
N ALA A 350 18.19 4.98 -13.70
CA ALA A 350 17.78 6.33 -13.29
C ALA A 350 18.49 7.46 -14.09
N GLY A 351 17.74 8.50 -14.45
CA GLY A 351 18.30 9.80 -14.86
C GLY A 351 18.54 10.03 -16.36
N ALA A 352 17.84 9.33 -17.26
CA ALA A 352 17.87 9.69 -18.69
C ALA A 352 16.98 10.93 -18.94
N PRO A 353 17.52 12.10 -19.33
CA PRO A 353 16.70 13.29 -19.56
C PRO A 353 15.83 13.11 -20.81
N THR A 354 14.53 13.38 -20.68
CA THR A 354 13.65 13.52 -21.85
C THR A 354 14.04 14.80 -22.59
N PRO A 355 14.39 14.74 -23.90
CA PRO A 355 14.75 15.93 -24.66
C PRO A 355 13.60 16.94 -24.65
N ALA A 356 13.92 18.20 -24.30
CA ALA A 356 12.96 19.28 -24.35
C ALA A 356 12.41 19.47 -25.78
N LEU A 357 11.11 19.75 -25.86
CA LEU A 357 10.45 20.02 -27.12
C LEU A 357 10.94 21.37 -27.67
N THR A 358 11.36 21.40 -28.93
CA THR A 358 11.84 22.63 -29.60
C THR A 358 10.86 23.05 -30.69
N GLY A 359 10.51 24.34 -30.77
CA GLY A 359 9.58 24.86 -31.76
C GLY A 359 9.30 26.36 -31.57
N HIS A 360 8.52 26.95 -32.48
CA HIS A 360 8.01 28.30 -32.29
C HIS A 360 7.00 28.34 -31.12
N PRO A 361 6.96 29.44 -30.34
CA PRO A 361 5.93 29.61 -29.32
C PRO A 361 4.52 29.52 -29.91
N LEU A 362 3.65 28.77 -29.26
CA LEU A 362 2.25 28.61 -29.64
C LEU A 362 1.46 29.91 -29.43
N LEU A 363 1.82 30.67 -28.39
CA LEU A 363 1.15 31.91 -28.04
C LEU A 363 1.83 33.12 -28.69
N ALA A 364 1.03 34.14 -29.02
CA ALA A 364 1.54 35.36 -29.62
C ALA A 364 2.50 36.13 -28.68
N ALA A 365 3.48 36.83 -29.28
CA ALA A 365 4.42 37.66 -28.54
C ALA A 365 3.69 38.72 -27.70
N GLY A 366 4.06 38.85 -26.42
CA GLY A 366 3.42 39.75 -25.45
C GLY A 366 2.36 39.08 -24.57
N THR A 367 1.97 37.83 -24.85
CA THR A 367 1.17 37.02 -23.92
C THR A 367 2.01 36.75 -22.67
N LYS A 368 1.41 36.94 -21.48
CA LYS A 368 2.06 36.68 -20.20
C LYS A 368 1.49 35.39 -19.59
N PRO A 369 2.09 34.21 -19.86
CA PRO A 369 1.68 32.96 -19.23
C PRO A 369 2.02 33.00 -17.73
N VAL A 370 1.15 32.41 -16.92
CA VAL A 370 1.38 32.25 -15.48
C VAL A 370 1.10 30.81 -15.06
N ARG A 371 1.97 30.24 -14.23
CA ARG A 371 1.79 28.90 -13.70
C ARG A 371 0.59 28.86 -12.75
N LEU A 372 -0.30 27.89 -12.97
CA LEU A 372 -1.39 27.51 -12.08
C LEU A 372 -0.98 26.22 -11.35
N ASP A 373 -0.94 26.29 -10.03
CA ASP A 373 -0.66 25.13 -9.18
C ASP A 373 -1.97 24.46 -8.75
N LEU A 374 -2.18 23.23 -9.23
CA LEU A 374 -3.30 22.36 -8.83
C LEU A 374 -2.84 21.13 -8.03
N SER A 375 -1.58 21.14 -7.59
CA SER A 375 -1.02 20.06 -6.75
C SER A 375 -1.64 20.04 -5.35
N THR A 376 -1.33 18.98 -4.61
CA THR A 376 -1.74 18.82 -3.21
C THR A 376 -1.30 19.98 -2.31
N THR A 377 -0.22 20.71 -2.65
CA THR A 377 0.26 21.84 -1.85
C THR A 377 -0.41 23.18 -2.18
N SER A 378 -1.29 23.22 -3.20
CA SER A 378 -1.90 24.46 -3.68
C SER A 378 -2.72 25.19 -2.60
N PRO A 379 -2.46 26.48 -2.31
CA PRO A 379 -3.24 27.24 -1.34
C PRO A 379 -4.67 27.53 -1.82
N GLU A 380 -4.93 27.48 -3.13
CA GLU A 380 -6.25 27.75 -3.71
C GLU A 380 -7.23 26.57 -3.51
N LEU A 381 -6.72 25.39 -3.15
CA LEU A 381 -7.47 24.14 -3.02
C LEU A 381 -7.84 23.77 -1.56
N HIS A 382 -7.87 24.74 -0.65
CA HIS A 382 -8.23 24.50 0.76
C HIS A 382 -9.75 24.33 0.96
N ASN A 383 -10.17 23.88 2.14
CA ASN A 383 -11.59 23.74 2.53
C ASN A 383 -12.46 22.93 1.54
N GLY A 384 -11.89 21.93 0.87
CA GLY A 384 -12.61 21.12 -0.11
C GLY A 384 -12.82 21.80 -1.47
N ALA A 385 -12.17 22.94 -1.75
CA ALA A 385 -12.29 23.65 -3.02
C ALA A 385 -11.75 22.87 -4.23
N PHE A 386 -11.00 21.79 -3.99
CA PHE A 386 -10.60 20.83 -5.02
C PHE A 386 -11.74 19.92 -5.50
N LEU A 387 -12.89 19.93 -4.80
CA LEU A 387 -14.07 19.15 -5.18
C LEU A 387 -15.00 19.96 -6.10
N GLY A 388 -15.56 19.28 -7.09
CA GLY A 388 -16.60 19.81 -7.98
C GLY A 388 -16.09 20.52 -9.24
N ASP A 389 -17.03 20.86 -10.12
CA ASP A 389 -16.73 21.24 -11.53
C ASP A 389 -15.95 22.55 -11.70
N GLN A 390 -15.91 23.39 -10.66
CA GLN A 390 -15.26 24.70 -10.68
C GLN A 390 -13.88 24.70 -9.98
N ALA A 391 -13.40 23.52 -9.58
CA ALA A 391 -12.17 23.35 -8.81
C ALA A 391 -10.90 23.80 -9.53
N GLU A 392 -10.90 23.84 -10.86
CA GLU A 392 -9.76 24.34 -11.66
C GLU A 392 -9.99 25.77 -12.16
N LEU A 393 -11.23 26.12 -12.51
CA LEU A 393 -11.59 27.44 -13.08
C LEU A 393 -11.46 28.57 -12.06
N LYS A 394 -11.87 28.36 -10.81
CA LYS A 394 -11.76 29.39 -9.76
C LYS A 394 -10.30 29.71 -9.41
N PRO A 395 -9.42 28.73 -9.13
CA PRO A 395 -8.00 29.00 -8.95
C PRO A 395 -7.36 29.69 -10.17
N ALA A 396 -7.71 29.28 -11.39
CA ALA A 396 -7.21 29.93 -12.60
C ALA A 396 -7.57 31.42 -12.65
N ALA A 397 -8.85 31.76 -12.45
CA ALA A 397 -9.31 33.15 -12.41
C ALA A 397 -8.65 33.96 -11.29
N SER A 398 -8.48 33.36 -10.11
CA SER A 398 -7.80 33.95 -8.95
C SER A 398 -6.33 34.30 -9.26
N VAL A 399 -5.58 33.36 -9.82
CA VAL A 399 -4.16 33.54 -10.17
C VAL A 399 -4.00 34.59 -11.27
N LEU A 400 -4.85 34.57 -12.30
CA LEU A 400 -4.83 35.57 -13.37
C LEU A 400 -5.06 36.99 -12.83
N ALA A 401 -6.11 37.17 -12.02
CA ALA A 401 -6.43 38.46 -11.42
C ALA A 401 -5.31 38.98 -10.50
N ARG A 402 -4.66 38.09 -9.73
CA ARG A 402 -3.60 38.43 -8.78
C ARG A 402 -2.26 38.78 -9.45
N THR A 403 -1.93 38.09 -10.53
CA THR A 403 -0.61 38.21 -11.20
C THR A 403 -0.62 39.15 -12.42
N GLY A 404 -1.83 39.52 -12.89
CA GLY A 404 -2.02 40.23 -14.15
C GLY A 404 -1.55 39.42 -15.37
N GLY A 405 -1.61 38.10 -15.29
CA GLY A 405 -1.34 37.18 -16.40
C GLY A 405 -2.47 37.23 -17.43
N SER A 406 -2.16 36.90 -18.68
CA SER A 406 -3.16 36.81 -19.77
C SER A 406 -3.73 35.40 -19.92
N VAL A 407 -2.94 34.39 -19.52
CA VAL A 407 -3.27 32.97 -19.59
C VAL A 407 -2.59 32.22 -18.44
N ALA A 408 -3.32 31.34 -17.79
CA ALA A 408 -2.77 30.46 -16.76
C ALA A 408 -2.59 29.06 -17.33
N TYR A 409 -1.55 28.34 -16.94
CA TYR A 409 -1.28 26.98 -17.41
C TYR A 409 -0.93 26.05 -16.25
N VAL A 410 -1.36 24.79 -16.33
CA VAL A 410 -0.96 23.76 -15.37
C VAL A 410 0.24 23.00 -15.94
N PRO A 411 1.35 22.84 -15.19
CA PRO A 411 2.53 22.14 -15.68
C PRO A 411 2.25 20.69 -16.11
N PHE A 412 3.02 20.21 -17.08
CA PHE A 412 2.98 18.83 -17.54
C PHE A 412 3.30 17.86 -16.40
N LEU A 413 2.57 16.73 -16.35
CA LEU A 413 2.63 15.68 -15.31
C LEU A 413 2.38 16.12 -13.87
N GLN A 414 2.13 17.40 -13.57
CA GLN A 414 1.77 17.80 -12.22
C GLN A 414 0.51 17.02 -11.77
N PRO A 415 0.60 16.20 -10.70
CA PRO A 415 -0.57 15.52 -10.15
C PRO A 415 -1.61 16.55 -9.71
N ARG A 416 -2.85 16.36 -10.14
CA ARG A 416 -3.96 17.27 -9.84
C ARG A 416 -4.82 16.74 -8.71
N LEU A 417 -4.81 17.45 -7.57
CA LEU A 417 -5.69 17.12 -6.44
C LEU A 417 -7.19 17.21 -6.84
N THR A 418 -7.53 18.01 -7.85
CA THR A 418 -8.89 18.13 -8.40
C THR A 418 -9.42 16.85 -9.08
N ARG A 419 -8.56 15.85 -9.27
CA ARG A 419 -8.90 14.51 -9.81
C ARG A 419 -8.90 13.42 -8.73
N THR A 420 -8.63 13.76 -7.47
CA THR A 420 -8.61 12.80 -6.36
C THR A 420 -9.96 12.08 -6.21
N GLN A 421 -9.91 10.85 -5.74
CA GLN A 421 -11.09 10.06 -5.40
C GLN A 421 -11.02 9.64 -3.94
N LEU A 422 -12.04 10.01 -3.16
CA LEU A 422 -12.14 9.63 -1.76
C LEU A 422 -12.65 8.19 -1.67
N ASN A 423 -12.17 7.43 -0.69
CA ASN A 423 -12.60 6.05 -0.43
C ASN A 423 -12.52 5.16 -1.68
N SER A 424 -11.37 5.18 -2.35
CA SER A 424 -11.09 4.42 -3.58
C SER A 424 -9.97 3.41 -3.35
N TYR A 425 -10.20 2.16 -3.75
CA TYR A 425 -9.15 1.14 -3.81
C TYR A 425 -8.09 1.53 -4.85
N ASP A 426 -8.56 2.02 -5.99
CA ASP A 426 -7.73 2.37 -7.14
C ASP A 426 -7.02 3.69 -6.94
N ALA A 427 -5.79 3.77 -7.44
CA ALA A 427 -5.05 5.02 -7.52
C ALA A 427 -5.75 5.97 -8.52
N PRO A 428 -5.95 7.26 -8.17
CA PRO A 428 -6.60 8.19 -9.08
C PRO A 428 -5.69 8.57 -10.26
N GLU A 429 -6.30 8.79 -11.43
CA GLU A 429 -5.62 9.33 -12.60
C GLU A 429 -5.42 10.85 -12.45
N THR A 430 -4.34 11.25 -11.78
CA THR A 430 -4.06 12.66 -11.43
C THR A 430 -2.99 13.30 -12.32
N ALA A 431 -2.13 12.51 -12.96
CA ALA A 431 -1.01 13.01 -13.75
C ALA A 431 -1.47 13.32 -15.19
N ALA A 432 -1.28 14.57 -15.62
CA ALA A 432 -1.72 15.03 -16.94
C ALA A 432 -0.64 14.81 -18.03
N LEU A 433 -0.97 14.08 -19.09
CA LEU A 433 -0.12 13.84 -20.27
C LEU A 433 -0.09 15.02 -21.25
N GLY A 434 -0.30 16.23 -20.74
CA GLY A 434 -0.33 17.47 -21.47
C GLY A 434 -0.59 18.62 -20.52
N ILE A 435 -0.92 19.79 -21.06
CA ILE A 435 -1.19 20.99 -20.27
C ILE A 435 -2.56 21.54 -20.62
N ASP A 436 -3.23 22.13 -19.63
CA ASP A 436 -4.45 22.91 -19.85
C ASP A 436 -4.11 24.40 -19.70
N LEU A 437 -4.65 25.22 -20.58
CA LEU A 437 -4.59 26.68 -20.55
C LEU A 437 -5.94 27.25 -20.17
N PHE A 438 -5.91 28.31 -19.38
CA PHE A 438 -7.06 29.04 -18.88
C PHE A 438 -6.91 30.51 -19.25
N ALA A 439 -7.78 31.01 -20.12
CA ALA A 439 -7.67 32.35 -20.69
C ALA A 439 -8.90 33.21 -20.37
N GLN A 440 -8.68 34.43 -19.92
CA GLN A 440 -9.72 35.46 -19.74
C GLN A 440 -9.90 36.37 -20.96
N GLU A 441 -9.11 36.14 -22.01
CA GLU A 441 -9.17 36.88 -23.27
C GLU A 441 -9.04 35.89 -24.43
N SER A 442 -9.34 36.33 -25.65
CA SER A 442 -9.10 35.50 -26.83
C SER A 442 -7.60 35.30 -27.06
N LEU A 443 -7.18 34.07 -27.35
CA LEU A 443 -5.77 33.75 -27.65
C LEU A 443 -5.58 33.46 -29.14
N GLU A 444 -4.60 34.11 -29.75
CA GLU A 444 -4.12 33.75 -31.09
C GLU A 444 -3.13 32.58 -30.98
N LEU A 445 -3.35 31.54 -31.79
CA LEU A 445 -2.54 30.31 -31.78
C LEU A 445 -1.67 30.21 -33.04
N ARG A 446 -0.38 29.94 -32.84
CA ARG A 446 0.66 29.85 -33.87
C ARG A 446 1.23 28.45 -33.98
N ALA A 447 1.48 27.98 -35.20
CA ALA A 447 1.99 26.63 -35.41
C ALA A 447 3.45 26.54 -34.89
N PRO A 448 3.80 25.60 -33.99
CA PRO A 448 5.17 25.45 -33.52
C PRO A 448 6.15 24.97 -34.60
N TRP A 449 5.64 24.24 -35.60
CA TRP A 449 6.38 23.63 -36.68
C TRP A 449 5.63 23.76 -38.01
N ASP A 450 6.32 23.44 -39.11
CA ASP A 450 5.67 23.14 -40.37
C ASP A 450 4.82 21.88 -40.19
N ALA A 451 3.50 22.01 -40.39
CA ALA A 451 2.56 20.94 -40.07
C ALA A 451 1.36 20.90 -41.00
N ILE A 452 0.72 19.73 -41.08
CA ILE A 452 -0.58 19.57 -41.73
C ILE A 452 -1.67 19.58 -40.64
N VAL A 453 -2.71 20.38 -40.86
CA VAL A 453 -3.86 20.46 -39.95
C VAL A 453 -4.81 19.29 -40.20
N GLU A 454 -5.13 18.55 -39.14
CA GLU A 454 -6.24 17.60 -39.08
C GLU A 454 -7.32 18.09 -38.12
N GLN A 455 -8.59 17.86 -38.45
CA GLN A 455 -9.72 18.04 -37.53
C GLN A 455 -10.28 16.67 -37.15
N ARG A 456 -10.38 16.40 -35.84
CA ARG A 456 -10.96 15.17 -35.30
C ARG A 456 -11.92 15.49 -34.17
N GLY A 457 -13.22 15.47 -34.47
CA GLY A 457 -14.24 15.94 -33.51
C GLY A 457 -14.00 17.41 -33.14
N ASP A 458 -13.96 17.70 -31.84
CA ASP A 458 -13.66 19.04 -31.29
C ASP A 458 -12.16 19.30 -31.11
N SER A 459 -11.31 18.38 -31.56
CA SER A 459 -9.86 18.48 -31.48
C SER A 459 -9.20 18.81 -32.82
N VAL A 460 -8.12 19.55 -32.77
CA VAL A 460 -7.25 19.91 -33.90
C VAL A 460 -5.89 19.26 -33.72
N GLY A 461 -5.43 18.52 -34.72
CA GLY A 461 -4.07 17.96 -34.77
C GLY A 461 -3.18 18.76 -35.71
N LEU A 462 -1.97 19.11 -35.27
CA LEU A 462 -0.90 19.63 -36.13
C LEU A 462 0.16 18.55 -36.30
N HIS A 463 0.21 17.90 -37.47
CA HIS A 463 1.16 16.83 -37.76
C HIS A 463 2.44 17.37 -38.37
N ALA A 464 3.52 17.32 -37.59
CA ALA A 464 4.85 17.67 -38.05
C ALA A 464 5.51 16.53 -38.85
N ALA A 465 6.45 16.89 -39.73
CA ALA A 465 7.13 15.93 -40.60
C ALA A 465 8.03 14.92 -39.86
N ASP A 466 8.50 15.28 -38.67
CA ASP A 466 9.35 14.44 -37.79
C ASP A 466 8.55 13.41 -36.98
N GLY A 467 7.23 13.36 -37.16
CA GLY A 467 6.35 12.41 -36.48
C GLY A 467 5.82 12.90 -35.15
N LEU A 468 5.95 14.18 -34.81
CA LEU A 468 5.21 14.77 -33.70
C LEU A 468 3.81 15.20 -34.14
N THR A 469 2.85 15.11 -33.23
CA THR A 469 1.52 15.72 -33.40
C THR A 469 1.17 16.54 -32.17
N LEU A 470 0.88 17.82 -32.35
CA LEU A 470 0.28 18.66 -31.31
C LEU A 470 -1.25 18.61 -31.45
N TRP A 471 -1.90 18.06 -30.44
CA TRP A 471 -3.34 18.03 -30.30
C TRP A 471 -3.82 19.21 -29.44
N LEU A 472 -4.88 19.85 -29.90
CA LEU A 472 -5.52 20.99 -29.26
C LEU A 472 -7.01 20.69 -29.12
N SER A 473 -7.56 20.76 -27.92
CA SER A 473 -8.98 20.49 -27.67
C SER A 473 -9.62 21.63 -26.88
N GLY A 474 -10.70 22.22 -27.40
CA GLY A 474 -11.40 23.32 -26.75
C GLY A 474 -12.63 23.79 -27.55
N PRO A 475 -13.61 24.45 -26.91
CA PRO A 475 -14.98 24.59 -27.43
C PRO A 475 -15.14 25.42 -28.70
N GLN A 476 -14.11 26.10 -29.21
CA GLN A 476 -14.22 27.04 -30.36
C GLN A 476 -12.96 27.13 -31.23
N LEU A 477 -12.27 26.02 -31.50
CA LEU A 477 -11.15 26.00 -32.44
C LEU A 477 -11.67 26.03 -33.90
N LYS A 478 -11.22 27.00 -34.72
CA LYS A 478 -11.65 27.17 -36.12
C LYS A 478 -10.51 27.15 -37.16
N PRO A 479 -9.63 26.14 -37.21
CA PRO A 479 -8.68 26.02 -38.31
C PRO A 479 -9.36 25.43 -39.56
N ALA A 480 -8.78 25.66 -40.75
CA ALA A 480 -9.19 24.98 -41.98
C ALA A 480 -8.47 23.62 -42.08
N PRO A 481 -9.17 22.47 -42.07
CA PRO A 481 -8.53 21.15 -42.14
C PRO A 481 -7.87 20.89 -43.50
N GLY A 482 -6.81 20.08 -43.52
CA GLY A 482 -6.07 19.70 -44.72
C GLY A 482 -5.13 20.77 -45.27
N VAL A 483 -4.98 21.89 -44.56
CA VAL A 483 -4.09 23.00 -44.93
C VAL A 483 -2.69 22.76 -44.34
N ALA A 484 -1.66 22.97 -45.15
CA ALA A 484 -0.28 23.07 -44.67
C ALA A 484 -0.07 24.43 -44.02
N VAL A 485 0.48 24.45 -42.81
CA VAL A 485 0.78 25.66 -42.05
C VAL A 485 2.28 25.71 -41.81
N GLU A 486 2.87 26.87 -42.10
CA GLU A 486 4.29 27.14 -41.84
C GLU A 486 4.53 27.43 -40.35
N ALA A 487 5.71 27.05 -39.85
CA ALA A 487 6.12 27.34 -38.48
C ALA A 487 6.01 28.85 -38.17
N GLY A 488 5.41 29.18 -37.02
CA GLY A 488 5.14 30.54 -36.56
C GLY A 488 3.91 31.22 -37.17
N ALA A 489 3.27 30.62 -38.19
CA ALA A 489 2.05 31.16 -38.78
C ALA A 489 0.84 30.96 -37.87
N VAL A 490 -0.10 31.92 -37.92
CA VAL A 490 -1.38 31.83 -37.19
C VAL A 490 -2.28 30.81 -37.89
N PHE A 491 -2.77 29.84 -37.14
CA PHE A 491 -3.65 28.79 -37.68
C PHE A 491 -5.01 28.72 -36.99
N GLY A 492 -5.13 29.29 -35.80
CA GLY A 492 -6.34 29.24 -35.00
C GLY A 492 -6.42 30.35 -33.96
N ARG A 493 -7.61 30.47 -33.37
CA ARG A 493 -7.90 31.40 -32.27
C ARG A 493 -8.77 30.68 -31.25
N LEU A 494 -8.43 30.79 -29.98
CA LEU A 494 -9.32 30.44 -28.88
C LEU A 494 -10.16 31.68 -28.57
N GLU A 495 -11.47 31.61 -28.78
CA GLU A 495 -12.35 32.72 -28.44
C GLU A 495 -12.61 32.77 -26.92
N HIS A 496 -12.90 33.97 -26.44
CA HIS A 496 -13.25 34.19 -25.04
C HIS A 496 -14.71 33.75 -24.77
N ALA A 497 -14.92 33.01 -23.69
CA ALA A 497 -16.23 32.69 -23.12
C ALA A 497 -16.47 33.54 -21.86
N ASP A 498 -17.72 33.63 -21.38
CA ASP A 498 -18.17 34.61 -20.37
C ASP A 498 -17.31 34.70 -19.07
N ASP A 499 -16.54 33.67 -18.69
CA ASP A 499 -15.63 33.69 -17.53
C ASP A 499 -14.16 33.35 -17.92
N VAL A 500 -13.86 32.07 -18.17
CA VAL A 500 -12.53 31.57 -18.52
C VAL A 500 -12.67 30.52 -19.63
N SER A 501 -11.94 30.69 -20.73
CA SER A 501 -11.85 29.68 -21.80
C SER A 501 -10.76 28.67 -21.48
N THR A 502 -11.06 27.37 -21.63
CA THR A 502 -10.08 26.29 -21.47
C THR A 502 -9.60 25.77 -22.83
N LEU A 503 -8.29 25.60 -22.97
CA LEU A 503 -7.67 24.94 -24.11
C LEU A 503 -6.70 23.86 -23.62
N ARG A 504 -6.93 22.62 -24.05
CA ARG A 504 -6.08 21.48 -23.73
C ARG A 504 -5.06 21.23 -24.81
N LEU A 505 -3.83 20.92 -24.41
CA LEU A 505 -2.72 20.65 -25.30
C LEU A 505 -2.05 19.34 -24.94
N GLN A 506 -1.85 18.48 -25.92
CA GLN A 506 -1.10 17.23 -25.77
C GLN A 506 -0.20 17.04 -26.99
N VAL A 507 1.06 16.72 -26.77
CA VAL A 507 1.98 16.36 -27.87
C VAL A 507 2.17 14.86 -27.83
N THR A 508 2.00 14.19 -28.97
CA THR A 508 2.16 12.74 -29.09
C THR A 508 3.17 12.41 -30.17
N ARG A 509 3.99 11.38 -29.94
CA ARG A 509 4.83 10.79 -31.00
C ARG A 509 4.02 9.83 -31.87
N LYS A 510 4.30 9.79 -33.18
CA LYS A 510 3.64 8.92 -34.17
C LYS A 510 3.69 7.42 -33.81
N THR A 511 4.71 7.00 -33.07
CA THR A 511 4.85 5.62 -32.56
C THR A 511 3.68 5.20 -31.66
N ALA A 512 2.94 6.16 -31.08
CA ALA A 512 1.79 5.92 -30.21
C ALA A 512 0.45 5.60 -30.92
N GLY A 513 0.45 5.32 -32.23
CA GLY A 513 -0.78 4.97 -32.96
C GLY A 513 -1.58 6.14 -33.55
N GLY A 514 -1.04 7.37 -33.52
CA GLY A 514 -1.56 8.51 -34.30
C GLY A 514 -2.93 9.06 -33.88
N GLY A 515 -3.41 8.76 -32.66
CA GLY A 515 -4.68 9.26 -32.12
C GLY A 515 -4.54 10.12 -30.86
N LEU A 516 -5.67 10.61 -30.36
CA LEU A 516 -5.77 11.23 -29.03
C LEU A 516 -5.58 10.14 -27.97
N LEU A 517 -4.60 10.33 -27.09
CA LEU A 517 -4.32 9.44 -25.97
C LEU A 517 -5.13 9.86 -24.74
N PRO A 518 -5.20 9.03 -23.68
CA PRO A 518 -5.69 9.49 -22.39
C PRO A 518 -4.98 10.78 -22.00
N PHE A 519 -5.73 11.73 -21.45
CA PHE A 519 -5.13 12.98 -20.99
C PHE A 519 -4.66 12.89 -19.53
N PHE A 520 -5.29 12.04 -18.73
CA PHE A 520 -4.88 11.72 -17.37
C PHE A 520 -4.50 10.25 -17.28
N VAL A 521 -3.52 9.96 -16.44
CA VAL A 521 -3.07 8.61 -16.10
C VAL A 521 -2.73 8.55 -14.63
N THR A 522 -2.57 7.35 -14.09
CA THR A 522 -2.04 7.17 -12.73
C THR A 522 -0.59 7.67 -12.65
N PRO A 523 -0.18 8.29 -11.53
CA PRO A 523 1.20 8.74 -11.32
C PRO A 523 2.25 7.64 -11.53
N GLU A 524 1.93 6.40 -11.15
CA GLU A 524 2.80 5.24 -11.34
C GLU A 524 3.20 4.99 -12.81
N LEU A 525 2.35 5.37 -13.78
CA LEU A 525 2.62 5.21 -15.21
C LEU A 525 3.12 6.51 -15.87
N ALA A 526 3.13 7.63 -15.15
CA ALA A 526 3.38 8.97 -15.69
C ALA A 526 4.73 9.06 -16.43
N GLU A 527 5.79 8.53 -15.83
CA GLU A 527 7.14 8.54 -16.42
C GLU A 527 7.21 7.73 -17.72
N GLY A 528 6.54 6.58 -17.76
CA GLY A 528 6.44 5.76 -18.98
C GLY A 528 5.71 6.51 -20.09
N TRP A 529 4.60 7.16 -19.76
CA TRP A 529 3.85 7.95 -20.73
C TRP A 529 4.58 9.20 -21.19
N ALA A 530 5.46 9.78 -20.37
CA ALA A 530 6.30 10.93 -20.75
C ALA A 530 7.24 10.64 -21.94
N VAL A 531 7.61 9.36 -22.15
CA VAL A 531 8.38 8.93 -23.33
C VAL A 531 7.56 9.11 -24.62
N VAL A 532 6.26 8.84 -24.52
CA VAL A 532 5.30 8.85 -25.64
C VAL A 532 4.68 10.23 -25.85
N CYS A 533 4.48 10.97 -24.77
CA CYS A 533 3.91 12.32 -24.73
C CYS A 533 4.97 13.32 -24.24
N PRO A 534 5.74 13.96 -25.13
CA PRO A 534 6.71 15.00 -24.73
C PRO A 534 6.03 16.20 -24.06
N ASP A 535 6.72 16.81 -23.11
CA ASP A 535 6.26 18.01 -22.40
C ASP A 535 6.04 19.20 -23.37
N PRO A 536 4.79 19.69 -23.52
CA PRO A 536 4.48 20.83 -24.38
C PRO A 536 4.68 22.19 -23.71
N THR A 537 5.04 22.25 -22.42
CA THR A 537 5.05 23.49 -21.62
C THR A 537 5.94 24.58 -22.23
N GLY A 538 7.11 24.21 -22.78
CA GLY A 538 8.02 25.17 -23.44
C GLY A 538 7.45 25.85 -24.69
N LEU A 539 6.39 25.30 -25.30
CA LEU A 539 5.68 25.97 -26.41
C LEU A 539 4.77 27.10 -25.93
N VAL A 540 4.35 27.05 -24.67
CA VAL A 540 3.45 28.04 -24.05
C VAL A 540 4.24 29.05 -23.25
N ASP A 541 5.19 28.59 -22.44
CA ASP A 541 6.08 29.41 -21.65
C ASP A 541 7.55 29.11 -22.02
N PRO A 542 8.16 29.91 -22.91
CA PRO A 542 9.57 29.73 -23.30
C PRO A 542 10.56 29.97 -22.14
N GLU A 543 10.14 30.57 -21.03
CA GLU A 543 10.96 30.75 -19.83
C GLU A 543 10.86 29.56 -18.87
N TYR A 544 10.02 28.57 -19.17
CA TYR A 544 9.87 27.37 -18.35
C TYR A 544 11.14 26.52 -18.36
N GLY A 545 11.73 26.36 -17.17
CA GLY A 545 12.96 25.60 -16.95
C GLY A 545 12.78 24.11 -16.67
N GLY A 546 11.56 23.57 -16.82
CA GLY A 546 11.19 22.24 -16.31
C GLY A 546 10.72 22.29 -14.86
N GLU A 547 10.09 21.21 -14.39
CA GLU A 547 9.94 20.99 -12.95
C GLU A 547 11.31 20.68 -12.34
N PRO A 548 11.60 21.17 -11.13
CA PRO A 548 12.78 20.74 -10.39
C PRO A 548 12.77 19.20 -10.28
N VAL A 549 13.93 18.57 -10.45
CA VAL A 549 14.07 17.15 -10.13
C VAL A 549 13.69 16.96 -8.68
N GLU A 550 12.72 16.07 -8.43
CA GLU A 550 12.25 15.79 -7.09
C GLU A 550 13.41 15.27 -6.24
N ASP A 551 13.65 15.93 -5.13
CA ASP A 551 14.73 15.61 -4.20
C ASP A 551 14.23 14.48 -3.29
N ASP A 552 15.09 13.51 -2.98
CA ASP A 552 14.74 12.37 -2.11
C ASP A 552 14.50 12.86 -0.67
N LEU A 553 13.26 13.27 -0.41
CA LEU A 553 12.87 13.89 0.85
C LEU A 553 12.99 12.90 2.02
N LEU A 554 12.75 11.61 1.77
CA LEU A 554 12.87 10.58 2.80
C LEU A 554 14.34 10.41 3.20
N ALA A 555 15.26 10.29 2.23
CA ALA A 555 16.69 10.23 2.53
C ALA A 555 17.18 11.51 3.25
N ARG A 556 16.68 12.69 2.87
CA ARG A 556 16.97 13.94 3.59
C ARG A 556 16.43 13.95 5.01
N ARG A 557 15.23 13.41 5.24
CA ARG A 557 14.65 13.24 6.57
C ARG A 557 15.53 12.32 7.41
N GLU A 558 15.92 11.16 6.89
CA GLU A 558 16.80 10.21 7.57
C GLU A 558 18.15 10.84 7.93
N SER A 559 18.70 11.70 7.07
CA SER A 559 19.92 12.43 7.36
C SER A 559 19.76 13.55 8.40
N ALA A 560 18.55 14.09 8.59
CA ALA A 560 18.29 15.24 9.45
C ALA A 560 17.72 14.86 10.83
N PHE A 561 16.98 13.76 10.93
CA PHE A 561 16.29 13.33 12.15
C PHE A 561 17.14 12.33 12.92
N ALA A 562 16.96 12.27 14.24
CA ALA A 562 17.52 11.17 15.02
C ALA A 562 16.84 9.86 14.62
N THR A 563 17.59 8.78 14.47
CA THR A 563 17.06 7.47 14.02
C THR A 563 15.95 6.92 14.91
N VAL A 564 15.93 7.28 16.20
CA VAL A 564 14.87 6.93 17.16
C VAL A 564 13.54 7.66 16.92
N GLN A 565 13.51 8.67 16.04
CA GLN A 565 12.27 9.30 15.56
C GLN A 565 11.81 8.56 14.31
N GLU A 566 11.19 7.41 14.54
CA GLU A 566 10.67 6.52 13.50
C GLU A 566 9.60 7.19 12.63
N HIS A 567 9.31 6.59 11.48
CA HIS A 567 8.14 6.90 10.67
C HIS A 567 7.32 5.63 10.46
N TYR A 568 6.05 5.82 10.11
CA TYR A 568 5.19 4.72 9.72
C TYR A 568 5.60 4.20 8.35
N TYR A 569 5.41 2.90 8.13
CA TYR A 569 5.63 2.19 6.87
C TYR A 569 7.08 2.15 6.39
N GLU A 570 7.41 1.12 5.61
CA GLU A 570 8.73 1.01 4.98
C GLU A 570 8.93 2.06 3.88
N ALA A 571 7.88 2.28 3.07
CA ALA A 571 7.81 3.31 2.05
C ALA A 571 6.66 4.30 2.37
N PRO A 572 6.89 5.27 3.28
CA PRO A 572 5.84 6.21 3.68
C PRO A 572 5.40 7.10 2.52
N PRO A 573 4.09 7.29 2.29
CA PRO A 573 3.60 8.29 1.35
C PRO A 573 3.92 9.69 1.87
N GLN A 574 4.27 10.61 0.97
CA GLN A 574 4.51 12.01 1.33
C GLN A 574 3.19 12.76 1.46
N ILE A 575 2.67 12.87 2.69
CA ILE A 575 1.40 13.53 3.00
C ILE A 575 1.59 15.05 3.17
N GLU A 576 0.96 15.84 2.30
CA GLU A 576 1.09 17.32 2.28
C GLU A 576 -0.25 18.06 2.46
N ARG A 577 -1.36 17.32 2.52
CA ARG A 577 -2.68 17.88 2.84
C ARG A 577 -3.51 16.90 3.65
N GLY A 578 -4.37 17.45 4.49
CA GLY A 578 -5.51 16.73 5.03
C GLY A 578 -6.78 17.55 4.90
N TRP A 579 -7.91 16.87 4.76
CA TRP A 579 -9.25 17.46 4.78
C TRP A 579 -10.22 16.48 5.43
N ARG A 580 -10.88 16.93 6.51
CA ARG A 580 -11.76 16.07 7.33
C ARG A 580 -11.03 14.79 7.78
N GLN A 581 -11.57 13.61 7.52
CA GLN A 581 -10.97 12.31 7.85
C GLN A 581 -9.98 11.77 6.80
N HIS A 582 -9.58 12.59 5.81
CA HIS A 582 -8.69 12.15 4.73
C HIS A 582 -7.34 12.86 4.78
N LEU A 583 -6.30 12.11 4.42
CA LEU A 583 -4.94 12.57 4.15
C LEU A 583 -4.67 12.44 2.64
N PHE A 584 -3.87 13.34 2.07
CA PHE A 584 -3.56 13.35 0.64
C PHE A 584 -2.06 13.43 0.44
N ASP A 585 -1.53 12.53 -0.39
CA ASP A 585 -0.14 12.58 -0.81
C ASP A 585 0.11 13.56 -1.96
N THR A 586 1.38 13.74 -2.33
CA THR A 586 1.80 14.59 -3.45
C THR A 586 1.32 14.11 -4.82
N GLU A 587 0.98 12.83 -4.93
CA GLU A 587 0.40 12.19 -6.12
C GLU A 587 -1.13 12.40 -6.21
N GLY A 588 -1.75 12.93 -5.16
CA GLY A 588 -3.19 13.20 -5.10
C GLY A 588 -4.02 11.98 -4.71
N ARG A 589 -3.41 10.90 -4.21
CA ARG A 589 -4.12 9.77 -3.60
C ARG A 589 -4.68 10.20 -2.25
N ALA A 590 -5.96 9.90 -2.04
CA ALA A 590 -6.63 10.09 -0.76
C ALA A 590 -6.48 8.83 0.10
N TYR A 591 -6.18 9.02 1.38
CA TYR A 591 -6.15 7.96 2.38
C TYR A 591 -7.15 8.26 3.49
N LEU A 592 -7.99 7.29 3.82
CA LEU A 592 -8.85 7.36 5.01
C LEU A 592 -7.98 7.23 6.26
N ASP A 593 -8.05 8.23 7.14
CA ASP A 593 -7.28 8.31 8.37
C ASP A 593 -7.99 7.62 9.52
N MET A 594 -7.56 6.40 9.83
CA MET A 594 -8.13 5.63 10.92
C MET A 594 -7.29 5.69 12.21
N VAL A 595 -6.23 6.51 12.25
CA VAL A 595 -5.26 6.51 13.35
C VAL A 595 -5.14 7.85 14.07
N ASN A 596 -5.59 8.99 13.55
CA ASN A 596 -5.30 10.29 14.18
C ASN A 596 -6.39 10.82 15.13
N ASN A 597 -6.31 10.46 16.41
CA ASN A 597 -7.10 11.12 17.47
C ASN A 597 -6.58 12.51 17.88
N VAL A 598 -5.41 12.92 17.38
CA VAL A 598 -4.88 14.27 17.56
C VAL A 598 -5.72 15.29 16.78
N ALA A 599 -6.08 14.96 15.53
CA ALA A 599 -6.98 15.74 14.70
C ALA A 599 -8.45 15.35 14.97
N ILE A 600 -8.92 15.58 16.21
CA ILE A 600 -10.26 15.16 16.65
C ILE A 600 -11.41 15.68 15.76
N LEU A 601 -11.30 16.90 15.23
CA LEU A 601 -12.28 17.53 14.34
C LEU A 601 -12.08 17.13 12.86
N GLY A 602 -11.00 16.42 12.57
CA GLY A 602 -10.47 16.25 11.22
C GLY A 602 -9.46 17.33 10.84
N HIS A 603 -8.88 17.12 9.67
CA HIS A 603 -7.82 17.93 9.09
C HIS A 603 -8.38 19.16 8.37
N GLY A 604 -7.67 20.28 8.46
CA GLY A 604 -8.01 21.51 7.72
C GLY A 604 -9.38 22.10 8.06
N HIS A 605 -9.83 22.00 9.32
CA HIS A 605 -11.16 22.48 9.72
C HIS A 605 -11.28 24.01 9.59
N PRO A 606 -12.17 24.54 8.73
CA PRO A 606 -12.20 25.96 8.35
C PRO A 606 -12.38 26.91 9.54
N ARG A 607 -13.33 26.60 10.43
CA ARG A 607 -13.59 27.42 11.64
C ARG A 607 -12.37 27.54 12.54
N LEU A 608 -11.55 26.49 12.63
CA LEU A 608 -10.34 26.50 13.46
C LEU A 608 -9.24 27.32 12.78
N CYS A 609 -9.05 27.14 11.47
CA CYS A 609 -8.12 27.93 10.69
C CYS A 609 -8.41 29.44 10.79
N ASP A 610 -9.68 29.84 10.63
CA ASP A 610 -10.10 31.23 10.71
C ASP A 610 -9.88 31.82 12.12
N ALA A 611 -10.27 31.08 13.17
CA ALA A 611 -10.10 31.53 14.55
C ALA A 611 -8.63 31.71 14.92
N VAL A 612 -7.76 30.80 14.47
CA VAL A 612 -6.31 30.87 14.69
C VAL A 612 -5.68 32.04 13.92
N ASP A 613 -5.98 32.21 12.63
CA ASP A 613 -5.48 33.34 11.84
C ASP A 613 -5.87 34.68 12.47
N GLN A 614 -7.14 34.81 12.86
CA GLN A 614 -7.62 36.03 13.51
C GLN A 614 -6.87 36.32 14.82
N GLN A 615 -6.72 35.32 15.70
CA GLN A 615 -6.05 35.53 16.98
C GLN A 615 -4.55 35.82 16.79
N TRP A 616 -3.90 35.18 15.81
CA TRP A 616 -2.49 35.41 15.52
C TRP A 616 -2.19 36.85 15.09
N ARG A 617 -3.12 37.51 14.40
CA ARG A 617 -2.99 38.93 14.00
C ARG A 617 -3.14 39.90 15.17
N LEU A 618 -3.70 39.46 16.30
CA LEU A 618 -3.96 40.31 17.46
C LEU A 618 -2.86 40.22 18.51
N LEU A 619 -2.71 39.06 19.16
CA LEU A 619 -1.78 38.87 20.27
C LEU A 619 -1.54 37.36 20.48
N ASN A 620 -0.28 36.99 20.71
CA ASN A 620 0.06 35.72 21.33
C ASN A 620 1.23 35.91 22.30
N THR A 621 0.99 35.66 23.58
CA THR A 621 1.96 35.89 24.67
C THR A 621 1.70 34.90 25.81
N ASN A 622 2.49 35.00 26.89
CA ASN A 622 2.35 34.15 28.07
C ASN A 622 1.20 34.59 29.00
N SER A 623 0.72 33.64 29.81
CA SER A 623 -0.42 33.78 30.72
C SER A 623 -0.18 34.61 32.00
N ARG A 624 0.96 35.33 32.11
CA ARG A 624 1.12 36.35 33.16
C ARG A 624 0.41 37.65 32.82
N PHE A 625 0.13 37.88 31.54
CA PHE A 625 -0.76 38.95 31.11
C PHE A 625 -2.22 38.50 31.25
N HIS A 626 -3.11 39.46 31.49
CA HIS A 626 -4.53 39.18 31.65
C HIS A 626 -5.25 39.36 30.32
N TYR A 627 -5.92 38.32 29.85
CA TYR A 627 -6.73 38.31 28.62
C TYR A 627 -7.93 37.37 28.78
N GLU A 628 -9.00 37.66 28.05
CA GLU A 628 -10.30 36.98 28.20
C GLU A 628 -10.25 35.51 27.82
N ALA A 629 -9.61 35.19 26.68
CA ALA A 629 -9.62 33.83 26.12
C ALA A 629 -9.12 32.75 27.09
N VAL A 630 -8.10 33.02 27.93
CA VAL A 630 -7.60 32.02 28.89
C VAL A 630 -8.58 31.77 30.03
N VAL A 631 -9.30 32.81 30.45
CA VAL A 631 -10.32 32.71 31.50
C VAL A 631 -11.51 31.91 30.95
N GLU A 632 -12.06 32.34 29.82
CA GLU A 632 -13.22 31.68 29.20
C GLU A 632 -12.91 30.21 28.89
N PHE A 633 -11.72 29.92 28.34
CA PHE A 633 -11.33 28.55 28.05
C PHE A 633 -11.26 27.69 29.32
N SER A 634 -10.65 28.21 30.39
CA SER A 634 -10.53 27.49 31.66
C SER A 634 -11.90 27.22 32.30
N GLU A 635 -12.81 28.20 32.27
CA GLU A 635 -14.17 28.07 32.80
C GLU A 635 -14.98 27.03 31.99
N ARG A 636 -14.93 27.12 30.66
CA ARG A 636 -15.66 26.19 29.79
C ARG A 636 -15.10 24.77 29.85
N LEU A 637 -13.79 24.61 29.98
CA LEU A 637 -13.17 23.31 30.18
C LEU A 637 -13.58 22.71 31.53
N ALA A 638 -13.47 23.46 32.63
CA ALA A 638 -13.88 22.99 33.95
C ALA A 638 -15.37 22.60 33.98
N ALA A 639 -16.23 23.35 33.27
CA ALA A 639 -17.65 23.07 33.18
C ALA A 639 -18.00 21.75 32.47
N THR A 640 -17.06 21.10 31.77
CA THR A 640 -17.29 19.75 31.21
C THR A 640 -16.98 18.64 32.21
N LEU A 641 -16.47 18.94 33.41
CA LEU A 641 -16.15 17.97 34.45
C LEU A 641 -17.19 17.98 35.58
N PRO A 642 -17.36 16.87 36.31
CA PRO A 642 -18.19 16.84 37.51
C PRO A 642 -17.55 17.62 38.67
N GLU A 643 -18.38 18.11 39.59
CA GLU A 643 -17.90 18.64 40.87
C GLU A 643 -17.06 17.58 41.62
N PRO A 644 -16.00 17.97 42.35
CA PRO A 644 -15.53 19.34 42.63
C PRO A 644 -14.38 19.83 41.72
N LEU A 645 -14.23 19.30 40.50
CA LEU A 645 -13.09 19.62 39.61
C LEU A 645 -13.28 20.97 38.92
N ASP A 646 -12.75 22.05 39.50
CA ASP A 646 -13.06 23.44 39.14
C ASP A 646 -11.86 24.32 38.77
N THR A 647 -10.64 23.78 38.83
CA THR A 647 -9.40 24.55 38.73
C THR A 647 -8.47 23.97 37.67
N VAL A 648 -8.06 24.81 36.72
CA VAL A 648 -7.29 24.41 35.52
C VAL A 648 -5.87 24.98 35.55
N PHE A 649 -4.89 24.12 35.28
CA PHE A 649 -3.55 24.52 34.83
C PHE A 649 -3.40 24.19 33.34
N LEU A 650 -2.91 25.15 32.55
CA LEU A 650 -2.68 24.96 31.11
C LEU A 650 -1.20 24.68 30.83
N VAL A 651 -0.95 23.68 29.99
CA VAL A 651 0.35 23.19 29.55
C VAL A 651 0.33 22.92 28.03
N ASN A 652 1.41 22.38 27.47
CA ASN A 652 1.59 22.26 26.01
C ASN A 652 1.50 20.81 25.51
N SER A 653 1.50 19.81 26.39
CA SER A 653 1.46 18.40 26.00
C SER A 653 0.88 17.50 27.10
N GLY A 654 0.58 16.24 26.75
CA GLY A 654 0.19 15.22 27.72
C GLY A 654 1.30 14.91 28.71
N THR A 655 2.56 14.83 28.25
CA THR A 655 3.74 14.68 29.11
C THR A 655 3.79 15.78 30.18
N GLU A 656 3.64 17.05 29.80
CA GLU A 656 3.65 18.15 30.77
C GLU A 656 2.45 18.10 31.73
N ALA A 657 1.29 17.61 31.26
CA ALA A 657 0.10 17.47 32.09
C ALA A 657 0.29 16.41 33.16
N VAL A 658 0.78 15.22 32.80
CA VAL A 658 1.05 14.14 33.75
C VAL A 658 2.19 14.52 34.69
N ASP A 659 3.26 15.15 34.20
CA ASP A 659 4.36 15.62 35.04
C ASP A 659 3.86 16.57 36.14
N LEU A 660 3.02 17.55 35.77
CA LEU A 660 2.43 18.47 36.74
C LEU A 660 1.45 17.76 37.69
N ALA A 661 0.65 16.81 37.20
CA ALA A 661 -0.25 16.02 38.05
C ALA A 661 0.49 15.22 39.13
N LEU A 662 1.61 14.57 38.76
CA LEU A 662 2.49 13.89 39.71
C LEU A 662 3.05 14.87 40.75
N ARG A 663 3.50 16.04 40.31
CA ARG A 663 4.02 17.08 41.22
C ARG A 663 2.95 17.62 42.17
N LEU A 664 1.71 17.77 41.71
CA LEU A 664 0.57 18.13 42.56
C LEU A 664 0.32 17.07 43.62
N ALA A 665 0.33 15.78 43.26
CA ALA A 665 0.17 14.69 44.22
C ALA A 665 1.30 14.63 45.25
N TRP A 666 2.55 14.78 44.82
CA TRP A 666 3.70 14.83 45.74
C TRP A 666 3.63 16.02 46.70
N ALA A 667 3.24 17.19 46.20
CA ALA A 667 3.12 18.41 47.03
C ALA A 667 2.04 18.27 48.10
N ASN A 668 0.89 17.67 47.76
CA ASN A 668 -0.25 17.55 48.66
C ASN A 668 -0.11 16.41 49.67
N THR A 669 0.57 15.32 49.29
CA THR A 669 0.73 14.15 50.18
C THR A 669 2.05 14.15 50.95
N GLY A 670 3.06 14.88 50.48
CA GLY A 670 4.42 14.84 51.01
C GLY A 670 5.18 13.53 50.70
N ARG A 671 4.67 12.71 49.78
CA ARG A 671 5.19 11.37 49.44
C ARG A 671 5.64 11.31 47.98
N ARG A 672 6.34 10.25 47.60
CA ARG A 672 6.83 10.03 46.22
C ARG A 672 6.23 8.80 45.54
N ASP A 673 5.79 7.81 46.30
CA ASP A 673 5.34 6.53 45.77
C ASP A 673 4.12 6.67 44.85
N VAL A 674 4.16 6.06 43.67
CA VAL A 674 3.07 6.09 42.68
C VAL A 674 2.71 4.68 42.28
N VAL A 675 1.43 4.34 42.37
CA VAL A 675 0.90 3.10 41.81
C VAL A 675 0.44 3.39 40.38
N THR A 676 0.92 2.59 39.43
CA THR A 676 0.58 2.71 38.00
C THR A 676 0.20 1.34 37.47
N LEU A 677 -0.33 1.28 36.26
CA LEU A 677 -0.69 0.02 35.61
C LEU A 677 0.42 -0.42 34.62
N ARG A 678 0.56 -1.73 34.38
CA ARG A 678 1.45 -2.30 33.35
C ARG A 678 0.93 -2.06 31.93
N GLU A 679 1.80 -2.01 30.92
CA GLU A 679 1.46 -1.69 29.51
C GLU A 679 0.98 -0.23 29.27
N ALA A 680 1.06 0.64 30.29
CA ALA A 680 0.59 2.02 30.22
C ALA A 680 1.67 2.97 29.67
N TYR A 681 1.23 4.05 29.01
CA TYR A 681 2.09 5.13 28.54
C TYR A 681 1.55 6.49 28.97
N HIS A 682 2.41 7.29 29.61
CA HIS A 682 2.04 8.58 30.20
C HIS A 682 2.95 9.75 29.78
N GLY A 683 3.92 9.51 28.90
CA GLY A 683 4.82 10.53 28.38
C GLY A 683 6.30 10.18 28.52
N TRP A 684 7.16 11.07 28.04
CA TRP A 684 8.59 10.81 27.85
C TRP A 684 9.53 11.65 28.75
N SER A 685 9.02 12.54 29.61
CA SER A 685 9.87 13.25 30.60
C SER A 685 10.28 12.30 31.72
N ASP A 686 11.33 12.64 32.49
CA ASP A 686 11.85 11.78 33.57
C ASP A 686 10.77 11.22 34.51
N ALA A 687 9.81 12.05 34.95
CA ALA A 687 8.76 11.61 35.87
C ALA A 687 7.64 10.82 35.17
N THR A 688 7.28 11.17 33.93
CA THR A 688 6.21 10.49 33.19
C THR A 688 6.68 9.18 32.57
N ASP A 689 7.92 9.13 32.07
CA ASP A 689 8.55 7.88 31.67
C ASP A 689 8.63 6.98 32.89
N ALA A 690 9.09 7.46 34.05
CA ALA A 690 9.15 6.69 35.30
C ALA A 690 7.84 5.94 35.63
N VAL A 691 6.67 6.49 35.35
CA VAL A 691 5.37 5.84 35.59
C VAL A 691 4.78 5.14 34.36
N SER A 692 5.43 5.22 33.20
CA SER A 692 5.12 4.49 31.97
C SER A 692 5.78 3.11 31.99
N THR A 693 5.04 2.09 31.57
CA THR A 693 5.40 0.68 31.73
C THR A 693 5.28 -0.14 30.44
N SER A 694 4.85 0.49 29.34
CA SER A 694 4.80 -0.14 28.02
C SER A 694 6.18 -0.50 27.51
N VAL A 695 6.35 -1.77 27.09
CA VAL A 695 7.59 -2.23 26.47
C VAL A 695 7.66 -1.94 24.98
N ALA A 696 6.53 -1.60 24.34
CA ALA A 696 6.53 -1.10 22.97
C ALA A 696 7.18 0.29 22.89
N ASP A 697 6.87 1.19 23.83
CA ASP A 697 7.44 2.54 23.86
C ASP A 697 8.88 2.57 24.44
N ASN A 698 9.17 1.71 25.42
CA ASN A 698 10.49 1.59 26.01
C ASN A 698 10.78 0.11 26.35
N PRO A 699 11.64 -0.58 25.58
CA PRO A 699 11.88 -2.02 25.77
C PRO A 699 12.46 -2.36 27.16
N ASN A 700 13.07 -1.39 27.84
CA ASN A 700 13.63 -1.55 29.17
C ASN A 700 12.66 -1.10 30.28
N ALA A 701 11.39 -0.79 29.95
CA ALA A 701 10.47 -0.16 30.89
C ALA A 701 10.34 -0.94 32.19
N LEU A 702 10.19 -2.26 32.14
CA LEU A 702 9.97 -3.06 33.35
C LEU A 702 11.20 -3.18 34.26
N GLU A 703 12.40 -2.93 33.74
CA GLU A 703 13.67 -3.04 34.48
C GLU A 703 14.18 -1.68 34.97
N SER A 704 13.78 -0.59 34.32
CA SER A 704 14.28 0.77 34.56
C SER A 704 13.44 1.60 35.53
N ARG A 705 12.28 1.10 35.98
CA ARG A 705 11.41 1.88 36.87
C ARG A 705 12.07 2.14 38.24
N PRO A 706 12.06 3.39 38.73
CA PRO A 706 12.66 3.72 40.02
C PRO A 706 11.88 3.13 41.20
N PRO A 707 12.48 2.99 42.40
CA PRO A 707 11.85 2.32 43.55
C PRO A 707 10.54 2.94 44.08
N TRP A 708 10.23 4.19 43.68
CA TRP A 708 8.99 4.87 44.05
C TRP A 708 7.83 4.55 43.09
N VAL A 709 8.05 3.75 42.05
CA VAL A 709 7.00 3.34 41.11
C VAL A 709 6.60 1.91 41.39
N HIS A 710 5.30 1.69 41.54
CA HIS A 710 4.70 0.40 41.91
C HIS A 710 3.71 -0.05 40.84
N PRO A 711 4.17 -0.70 39.75
CA PRO A 711 3.29 -1.18 38.71
C PRO A 711 2.41 -2.36 39.20
N VAL A 712 1.11 -2.28 38.99
CA VAL A 712 0.18 -3.41 39.13
C VAL A 712 -0.15 -4.02 37.77
N ALA A 713 -0.72 -5.23 37.76
CA ALA A 713 -0.99 -5.96 36.53
C ALA A 713 -1.94 -5.20 35.60
N ALA A 714 -1.66 -5.27 34.29
CA ALA A 714 -2.50 -4.72 33.24
C ALA A 714 -3.81 -5.52 33.16
N PRO A 715 -4.98 -4.91 33.41
CA PRO A 715 -6.25 -5.60 33.28
C PRO A 715 -6.52 -5.91 31.80
N ASN A 716 -6.65 -7.20 31.46
CA ASN A 716 -6.97 -7.65 30.11
C ASN A 716 -7.88 -8.88 30.20
N SER A 717 -9.18 -8.68 29.95
CA SER A 717 -10.20 -9.73 30.06
C SER A 717 -10.13 -10.77 28.94
N TYR A 718 -9.45 -10.48 27.84
CA TYR A 718 -9.31 -11.40 26.71
C TYR A 718 -8.16 -12.37 26.93
N ARG A 719 -6.92 -11.89 27.12
CA ARG A 719 -5.70 -12.73 27.19
C ARG A 719 -4.89 -12.61 28.48
N GLY A 720 -5.26 -11.70 29.38
CA GLY A 720 -4.57 -11.48 30.65
C GLY A 720 -4.59 -12.67 31.61
N GLN A 721 -4.01 -12.46 32.80
CA GLN A 721 -3.98 -13.42 33.90
C GLN A 721 -5.39 -13.84 34.35
N TYR A 722 -6.32 -12.88 34.42
CA TYR A 722 -7.73 -13.11 34.71
C TYR A 722 -8.57 -12.78 33.48
N ARG A 723 -9.49 -13.66 33.11
CA ARG A 723 -10.20 -13.61 31.82
C ARG A 723 -11.70 -13.73 32.04
N GLY A 724 -12.48 -13.17 31.11
CA GLY A 724 -13.95 -13.21 31.18
C GLY A 724 -14.45 -12.77 32.57
N ASP A 725 -15.31 -13.60 33.17
CA ASP A 725 -15.94 -13.32 34.47
C ASP A 725 -14.95 -13.27 35.64
N GLU A 726 -13.70 -13.73 35.50
CA GLU A 726 -12.68 -13.63 36.54
C GLU A 726 -11.95 -12.28 36.53
N ALA A 727 -12.16 -11.44 35.52
CA ALA A 727 -11.41 -10.19 35.34
C ALA A 727 -11.55 -9.21 36.51
N PHE A 728 -12.61 -9.28 37.32
CA PHE A 728 -12.76 -8.46 38.54
C PHE A 728 -11.61 -8.63 39.53
N ARG A 729 -10.91 -9.78 39.52
CA ARG A 729 -9.80 -10.10 40.44
C ARG A 729 -8.59 -9.19 40.25
N TYR A 730 -8.45 -8.56 39.09
CA TYR A 730 -7.45 -7.51 38.88
C TYR A 730 -7.61 -6.37 39.89
N ALA A 731 -8.86 -5.96 40.20
CA ALA A 731 -9.12 -4.90 41.17
C ALA A 731 -8.71 -5.34 42.58
N GLU A 732 -9.04 -6.59 42.96
CA GLU A 732 -8.67 -7.14 44.26
C GLU A 732 -7.16 -7.16 44.47
N ASP A 733 -6.41 -7.56 43.45
CA ASP A 733 -4.95 -7.65 43.54
C ASP A 733 -4.30 -6.27 43.57
N ALA A 734 -4.81 -5.30 42.81
CA ALA A 734 -4.37 -3.91 42.89
C ALA A 734 -4.65 -3.29 44.27
N VAL A 735 -5.85 -3.52 44.83
CA VAL A 735 -6.20 -3.06 46.18
C VAL A 735 -5.30 -3.68 47.24
N LYS A 736 -5.02 -4.99 47.16
CA LYS A 736 -4.07 -5.66 48.05
C LYS A 736 -2.67 -5.06 47.92
N ALA A 737 -2.21 -4.76 46.70
CA ALA A 737 -0.92 -4.13 46.47
C ALA A 737 -0.84 -2.73 47.11
N ILE A 738 -1.89 -1.91 46.96
CA ILE A 738 -1.98 -0.58 47.59
C ILE A 738 -1.97 -0.69 49.12
N ALA A 739 -2.75 -1.62 49.69
CA ALA A 739 -2.87 -1.78 51.13
C ALA A 739 -1.61 -2.34 51.79
N SER A 740 -0.83 -3.17 51.07
CA SER A 740 0.37 -3.84 51.59
C SER A 740 1.67 -3.11 51.27
N GLY A 741 1.67 -2.23 50.26
CA GLY A 741 2.81 -1.45 49.82
C GLY A 741 3.05 -0.16 50.63
N PRO A 742 4.06 0.64 50.23
CA PRO A 742 4.25 1.99 50.75
C PRO A 742 3.00 2.85 50.50
N PRO A 743 2.59 3.71 51.45
CA PRO A 743 1.46 4.61 51.24
C PRO A 743 1.67 5.49 50.00
N PRO A 744 0.81 5.42 48.97
CA PRO A 744 1.04 6.13 47.74
C PRO A 744 0.84 7.64 47.91
N ALA A 745 1.59 8.42 47.13
CA ALA A 745 1.25 9.78 46.77
C ALA A 745 0.10 9.81 45.77
N ALA A 746 0.11 8.92 44.78
CA ALA A 746 -0.94 8.80 43.79
C ALA A 746 -1.16 7.38 43.25
N PHE A 747 -2.37 7.14 42.76
CA PHE A 747 -2.63 6.16 41.71
C PHE A 747 -2.83 6.90 40.38
N LEU A 748 -2.17 6.43 39.32
CA LEU A 748 -2.25 6.98 37.96
C LEU A 748 -2.64 5.89 36.98
N SER A 749 -3.63 6.17 36.13
CA SER A 749 -3.99 5.29 35.02
C SER A 749 -4.68 6.03 33.88
N GLU A 750 -4.54 5.51 32.66
CA GLU A 750 -5.54 5.76 31.62
C GLU A 750 -6.90 5.22 32.10
N SER A 751 -7.97 6.03 32.02
CA SER A 751 -9.31 5.62 32.47
C SER A 751 -9.90 4.49 31.62
N TYR A 752 -9.39 4.36 30.40
CA TYR A 752 -9.70 3.33 29.43
C TYR A 752 -8.41 3.06 28.65
N TYR A 753 -8.03 1.79 28.49
CA TYR A 753 -6.67 1.41 28.12
C TYR A 753 -6.36 1.69 26.65
N GLY A 754 -5.93 2.92 26.38
CA GLY A 754 -5.66 3.41 25.03
C GLY A 754 -4.40 2.79 24.44
N ASN A 755 -3.29 2.83 25.19
CA ASN A 755 -2.02 2.28 24.71
C ASN A 755 -2.10 0.79 24.35
N ALA A 756 -2.88 0.04 25.12
CA ALA A 756 -3.07 -1.39 24.92
C ALA A 756 -4.11 -1.74 23.83
N GLY A 757 -4.64 -0.75 23.10
CA GLY A 757 -5.52 -0.97 21.96
C GLY A 757 -7.01 -0.81 22.26
N GLY A 758 -7.39 0.08 23.19
CA GLY A 758 -8.79 0.36 23.50
C GLY A 758 -9.44 -0.70 24.40
N MET A 759 -8.70 -1.24 25.36
CA MET A 759 -9.25 -2.21 26.30
C MET A 759 -10.03 -1.53 27.42
N ALA A 760 -11.22 -2.05 27.74
CA ALA A 760 -11.96 -1.61 28.91
C ALA A 760 -11.30 -2.14 30.19
N LEU A 761 -11.24 -1.30 31.22
CA LEU A 761 -10.97 -1.79 32.57
C LEU A 761 -12.15 -2.65 33.04
N PRO A 762 -11.93 -3.68 33.89
CA PRO A 762 -13.01 -4.45 34.48
C PRO A 762 -14.01 -3.54 35.18
N ASP A 763 -15.28 -3.93 35.21
CA ASP A 763 -16.31 -3.15 35.88
C ASP A 763 -15.95 -2.88 37.34
N ARG A 764 -16.12 -1.61 37.77
CA ARG A 764 -15.80 -1.11 39.12
C ARG A 764 -14.32 -1.19 39.50
N TYR A 765 -13.42 -1.41 38.55
CA TYR A 765 -11.99 -1.45 38.81
C TYR A 765 -11.47 -0.13 39.42
N LEU A 766 -11.81 1.02 38.81
CA LEU A 766 -11.37 2.32 39.31
C LEU A 766 -12.07 2.70 40.63
N ASP A 767 -13.33 2.29 40.83
CA ASP A 767 -14.08 2.53 42.06
C ASP A 767 -13.36 1.95 43.28
N HIS A 768 -13.01 0.65 43.20
CA HIS A 768 -12.29 -0.02 44.29
C HIS A 768 -10.89 0.55 44.53
N ILE A 769 -10.16 0.85 43.46
CA ILE A 769 -8.78 1.36 43.57
C ILE A 769 -8.76 2.77 44.11
N TYR A 770 -9.63 3.66 43.63
CA TYR A 770 -9.69 5.03 44.11
C TYR A 770 -10.06 5.07 45.59
N GLN A 771 -10.98 4.21 46.02
CA GLN A 771 -11.29 4.05 47.44
C GLN A 771 -10.03 3.65 48.24
N ALA A 772 -9.33 2.59 47.83
CA ALA A 772 -8.15 2.09 48.53
C ALA A 772 -7.00 3.13 48.56
N THR A 773 -6.76 3.83 47.45
CA THR A 773 -5.75 4.89 47.36
C THR A 773 -6.06 6.05 48.31
N ARG A 774 -7.32 6.49 48.38
CA ARG A 774 -7.75 7.57 49.28
C ARG A 774 -7.71 7.15 50.75
N GLU A 775 -8.09 5.91 51.06
CA GLU A 775 -7.93 5.34 52.41
C GLU A 775 -6.46 5.30 52.86
N ALA A 776 -5.53 5.09 51.93
CA ALA A 776 -4.10 5.19 52.18
C ALA A 776 -3.56 6.65 52.18
N GLY A 777 -4.42 7.64 51.88
CA GLY A 777 -4.09 9.07 51.85
C GLY A 777 -3.41 9.57 50.57
N GLY A 778 -3.52 8.83 49.47
CA GLY A 778 -3.05 9.25 48.13
C GLY A 778 -4.14 9.94 47.31
N LEU A 779 -3.76 10.45 46.13
CA LEU A 779 -4.66 11.06 45.13
C LEU A 779 -4.87 10.14 43.92
N CYS A 780 -6.01 10.27 43.25
CA CYS A 780 -6.36 9.51 42.06
C CYS A 780 -6.24 10.38 40.81
N ILE A 781 -5.38 10.00 39.88
CA ILE A 781 -5.11 10.73 38.64
C ILE A 781 -5.69 9.94 37.46
N ALA A 782 -6.59 10.56 36.72
CA ALA A 782 -7.14 10.03 35.47
C ALA A 782 -6.40 10.64 34.27
N ASP A 783 -5.71 9.80 33.50
CA ASP A 783 -5.12 10.18 32.22
C ASP A 783 -6.16 10.04 31.09
N GLU A 784 -6.69 11.18 30.66
CA GLU A 784 -7.74 11.30 29.62
C GLU A 784 -7.15 11.70 28.26
N VAL A 785 -5.83 11.66 28.09
CA VAL A 785 -5.15 12.12 26.87
C VAL A 785 -5.59 11.33 25.62
N GLN A 786 -5.91 10.03 25.75
CA GLN A 786 -6.34 9.20 24.62
C GLN A 786 -7.85 9.22 24.37
N VAL A 787 -8.65 9.25 25.45
CA VAL A 787 -10.07 8.84 25.45
C VAL A 787 -11.05 9.91 25.93
N GLY A 788 -10.56 11.07 26.38
CA GLY A 788 -11.41 12.22 26.69
C GLY A 788 -12.01 12.89 25.45
N TYR A 789 -12.73 13.98 25.67
CA TYR A 789 -13.36 14.80 24.61
C TYR A 789 -14.40 14.02 23.78
N GLY A 790 -15.21 13.18 24.42
CA GLY A 790 -16.35 12.51 23.76
C GLY A 790 -15.97 11.32 22.87
N ARG A 791 -14.70 10.93 22.87
CA ARG A 791 -14.13 9.90 22.00
C ARG A 791 -14.81 8.53 22.12
N LEU A 792 -15.22 8.15 23.33
CA LEU A 792 -15.93 6.89 23.60
C LEU A 792 -17.43 6.95 23.26
N GLY A 793 -17.93 8.08 22.76
CA GLY A 793 -19.33 8.30 22.37
C GLY A 793 -20.26 8.52 23.56
N ASN A 794 -20.42 7.54 24.43
CA ASN A 794 -21.35 7.64 25.57
C ASN A 794 -20.86 8.59 26.68
N TRP A 795 -19.57 8.85 26.73
CA TRP A 795 -18.92 9.60 27.81
C TRP A 795 -18.06 10.72 27.24
N PHE A 796 -18.09 11.88 27.88
CA PHE A 796 -17.19 12.97 27.51
C PHE A 796 -15.79 12.69 28.06
N TRP A 797 -15.71 12.12 29.27
CA TRP A 797 -14.48 11.68 29.91
C TRP A 797 -14.51 10.18 30.19
N GLY A 798 -13.41 9.47 29.93
CA GLY A 798 -13.34 8.03 30.06
C GLY A 798 -13.66 7.50 31.46
N PHE A 799 -13.28 8.21 32.52
CA PHE A 799 -13.57 7.79 33.90
C PHE A 799 -15.06 7.71 34.22
N GLU A 800 -15.92 8.40 33.46
CA GLU A 800 -17.38 8.36 33.63
C GLU A 800 -17.93 6.95 33.38
N GLN A 801 -17.25 6.14 32.55
CA GLN A 801 -17.61 4.74 32.30
C GLN A 801 -17.58 3.90 33.58
N GLN A 802 -16.70 4.24 34.53
CA GLN A 802 -16.56 3.54 35.82
C GLN A 802 -17.42 4.18 36.93
N ASN A 803 -18.18 5.25 36.63
CA ASN A 803 -18.96 6.04 37.58
C ASN A 803 -18.11 6.59 38.76
N VAL A 804 -16.88 7.02 38.48
CA VAL A 804 -15.98 7.59 39.48
C VAL A 804 -15.66 9.06 39.17
N VAL A 805 -15.22 9.81 40.19
CA VAL A 805 -14.65 11.15 40.03
C VAL A 805 -13.19 11.09 40.52
N PRO A 806 -12.19 11.40 39.67
CA PRO A 806 -10.79 11.46 40.08
C PRO A 806 -10.49 12.74 40.88
N ASP A 807 -9.30 12.81 41.47
CA ASP A 807 -8.83 14.02 42.17
C ASP A 807 -8.10 14.98 41.21
N ILE A 808 -7.48 14.42 40.15
CA ILE A 808 -6.78 15.16 39.10
C ILE A 808 -7.09 14.50 37.73
N VAL A 809 -7.35 15.32 36.71
CA VAL A 809 -7.54 14.89 35.31
C VAL A 809 -6.44 15.51 34.45
N THR A 810 -5.81 14.71 33.60
CA THR A 810 -4.85 15.20 32.59
C THR A 810 -5.39 14.99 31.19
N VAL A 811 -5.26 16.01 30.33
CA VAL A 811 -5.76 15.95 28.94
C VAL A 811 -4.84 16.72 27.99
N ALA A 812 -4.77 16.28 26.72
CA ALA A 812 -4.00 16.92 25.64
C ALA A 812 -4.55 16.43 24.27
N LYS A 813 -3.69 16.16 23.29
CA LYS A 813 -4.02 15.58 21.97
C LYS A 813 -5.24 16.24 21.31
N ALA A 814 -6.41 15.61 21.44
CA ALA A 814 -7.70 16.08 20.95
C ALA A 814 -7.99 17.54 21.30
N MET A 815 -7.60 17.98 22.50
CA MET A 815 -7.80 19.34 23.01
C MET A 815 -7.30 20.44 22.07
N GLY A 816 -6.27 20.17 21.27
CA GLY A 816 -5.66 21.14 20.36
C GLY A 816 -5.95 20.94 18.88
N ASN A 817 -6.64 19.86 18.49
CA ASN A 817 -6.77 19.44 17.07
C ASN A 817 -5.45 19.52 16.27
N GLY A 818 -4.33 19.13 16.89
CA GLY A 818 -2.97 19.27 16.32
C GLY A 818 -2.10 20.38 16.91
N HIS A 819 -2.70 21.42 17.50
CA HIS A 819 -1.95 22.47 18.21
C HIS A 819 -1.39 21.96 19.56
N PRO A 820 -0.15 22.30 19.95
CA PRO A 820 0.40 21.95 21.26
C PRO A 820 -0.42 22.56 22.41
N LEU A 821 -1.21 21.72 23.07
CA LEU A 821 -2.11 22.11 24.15
C LEU A 821 -2.40 20.92 25.07
N GLY A 822 -2.31 21.15 26.37
CA GLY A 822 -2.77 20.23 27.40
C GLY A 822 -3.27 20.96 28.64
N ALA A 823 -3.90 20.23 29.54
CA ALA A 823 -4.39 20.75 30.81
C ALA A 823 -4.29 19.74 31.94
N VAL A 824 -4.20 20.27 33.16
CA VAL A 824 -4.45 19.55 34.41
C VAL A 824 -5.64 20.20 35.08
N ILE A 825 -6.71 19.43 35.30
CA ILE A 825 -7.91 19.88 35.99
C ILE A 825 -8.00 19.21 37.35
N THR A 826 -8.21 19.98 38.41
CA THR A 826 -8.29 19.48 39.78
C THR A 826 -9.16 20.40 40.63
N THR A 827 -9.25 20.11 41.93
CA THR A 827 -9.90 20.98 42.89
C THR A 827 -9.02 22.19 43.25
N ARG A 828 -9.64 23.31 43.62
CA ARG A 828 -8.93 24.47 44.17
C ARG A 828 -7.96 24.10 45.30
N ALA A 829 -8.37 23.20 46.20
CA ALA A 829 -7.58 22.79 47.36
C ALA A 829 -6.26 22.12 46.95
N ILE A 830 -6.31 21.18 46.00
CA ILE A 830 -5.12 20.48 45.49
C ILE A 830 -4.21 21.46 44.74
N ALA A 831 -4.79 22.32 43.91
CA ALA A 831 -4.07 23.34 43.15
C ALA A 831 -3.33 24.31 44.08
N ASP A 832 -4.00 24.84 45.10
CA ASP A 832 -3.40 25.79 46.05
C ASP A 832 -2.36 25.11 46.96
N GLY A 833 -2.50 23.81 47.25
CA GLY A 833 -1.51 23.00 47.97
C GLY A 833 -0.14 22.98 47.28
N TYR A 834 -0.09 23.18 45.96
CA TYR A 834 1.15 23.30 45.20
C TYR A 834 2.03 24.47 45.63
N ARG A 835 1.47 25.51 46.27
CA ARG A 835 2.25 26.67 46.72
C ARG A 835 3.40 26.30 47.67
N SER A 836 3.31 25.14 48.34
CA SER A 836 4.42 24.58 49.12
C SER A 836 5.69 24.33 48.29
N GLN A 837 5.56 24.21 46.97
CA GLN A 837 6.65 24.00 46.00
C GLN A 837 7.00 25.27 45.21
N GLY A 838 6.37 26.41 45.49
CA GLY A 838 6.54 27.67 44.78
C GLY A 838 5.38 28.01 43.84
N TYR A 839 5.63 28.88 42.86
CA TYR A 839 4.64 29.23 41.83
C TYR A 839 4.82 28.32 40.61
N PHE A 840 3.70 28.01 39.93
CA PHE A 840 3.72 27.33 38.64
C PHE A 840 3.67 28.34 37.49
N PHE A 841 4.42 28.08 36.42
CA PHE A 841 4.36 28.87 35.19
C PHE A 841 4.81 28.02 33.99
N SER A 842 3.96 27.94 32.96
CA SER A 842 4.30 27.43 31.64
C SER A 842 4.31 28.58 30.64
N SER A 843 5.42 28.78 29.94
CA SER A 843 5.63 29.96 29.09
C SER A 843 4.60 30.10 27.97
N ALA A 844 4.24 29.00 27.31
CA ALA A 844 3.23 28.96 26.26
C ALA A 844 1.88 28.37 26.73
N GLY A 845 1.85 27.80 27.94
CA GLY A 845 0.65 27.24 28.56
C GLY A 845 -0.43 28.29 28.71
N GLY A 846 -1.54 28.09 28.00
CA GLY A 846 -2.68 29.00 27.99
C GLY A 846 -2.45 30.31 27.22
N SER A 847 -1.52 30.33 26.27
CA SER A 847 -1.36 31.47 25.35
C SER A 847 -2.69 31.83 24.65
N PRO A 848 -2.91 33.10 24.24
CA PRO A 848 -4.15 33.50 23.57
C PRO A 848 -4.53 32.60 22.38
N VAL A 849 -3.56 32.23 21.53
CA VAL A 849 -3.81 31.32 20.39
C VAL A 849 -4.21 29.93 20.88
N SER A 850 -3.49 29.35 21.84
CA SER A 850 -3.84 28.05 22.42
C SER A 850 -5.24 28.04 23.05
N SER A 851 -5.62 29.12 23.74
CA SER A 851 -6.96 29.26 24.34
C SER A 851 -8.07 29.36 23.28
N ILE A 852 -7.85 30.13 22.20
CA ILE A 852 -8.80 30.20 21.08
C ILE A 852 -8.94 28.87 20.36
N VAL A 853 -7.85 28.12 20.19
CA VAL A 853 -7.90 26.75 19.66
C VAL A 853 -8.79 25.88 20.54
N GLY A 854 -8.52 25.84 21.86
CA GLY A 854 -9.29 25.02 22.79
C GLY A 854 -10.78 25.37 22.84
N LEU A 855 -11.10 26.67 22.84
CA LEU A 855 -12.48 27.16 22.76
C LEU A 855 -13.17 26.71 21.47
N THR A 856 -12.48 26.86 20.33
CA THR A 856 -13.01 26.49 19.02
C THR A 856 -13.24 24.98 18.91
N VAL A 857 -12.34 24.16 19.46
CA VAL A 857 -12.51 22.70 19.53
C VAL A 857 -13.76 22.33 20.34
N LEU A 858 -13.94 22.91 21.53
CA LEU A 858 -15.14 22.67 22.35
C LEU A 858 -16.43 23.11 21.64
N ASP A 859 -16.38 24.24 20.92
CA ASP A 859 -17.53 24.70 20.14
C ASP A 859 -17.87 23.74 18.98
N VAL A 860 -16.88 23.32 18.19
CA VAL A 860 -17.13 22.41 17.06
C VAL A 860 -17.64 21.05 17.54
N LEU A 861 -17.06 20.48 18.61
CA LEU A 861 -17.54 19.22 19.19
C LEU A 861 -19.03 19.28 19.57
N ARG A 862 -19.48 20.42 20.13
CA ARG A 862 -20.87 20.67 20.47
C ARG A 862 -21.73 20.89 19.22
N ASP A 863 -21.32 21.83 18.38
CA ASP A 863 -22.14 22.35 17.27
C ASP A 863 -22.32 21.32 16.14
N GLU A 864 -21.33 20.45 15.94
CA GLU A 864 -21.37 19.35 14.95
C GLU A 864 -21.71 17.99 15.57
N GLU A 865 -22.13 17.96 16.85
CA GLU A 865 -22.57 16.76 17.57
C GLU A 865 -21.56 15.59 17.49
N LEU A 866 -20.25 15.89 17.53
CA LEU A 866 -19.20 14.91 17.23
C LEU A 866 -19.12 13.76 18.25
N GLN A 867 -19.49 13.99 19.51
CA GLN A 867 -19.64 12.91 20.50
C GLN A 867 -20.78 11.95 20.11
N GLN A 868 -21.90 12.48 19.64
CA GLN A 868 -23.04 11.67 19.20
C GLN A 868 -22.70 10.93 17.90
N ASN A 869 -21.93 11.53 17.00
CA ASN A 869 -21.38 10.83 15.84
C ASN A 869 -20.43 9.69 16.27
N ALA A 870 -19.57 9.94 17.25
CA ALA A 870 -18.68 8.91 17.80
C ALA A 870 -19.45 7.70 18.33
N ARG A 871 -20.60 7.92 18.98
CA ARG A 871 -21.51 6.85 19.39
C ARG A 871 -22.10 6.11 18.20
N VAL A 872 -22.76 6.82 17.28
CA VAL A 872 -23.52 6.19 16.18
C VAL A 872 -22.61 5.47 15.18
N VAL A 873 -21.59 6.14 14.67
CA VAL A 873 -20.67 5.58 13.68
C VAL A 873 -19.71 4.59 14.33
N GLY A 874 -19.32 4.83 15.58
CA GLY A 874 -18.51 3.89 16.36
C GLY A 874 -19.22 2.56 16.62
N ASP A 875 -20.49 2.60 17.03
CA ASP A 875 -21.31 1.39 17.23
C ASP A 875 -21.46 0.59 15.92
N HIS A 876 -21.71 1.28 14.80
CA HIS A 876 -21.78 0.68 13.47
C HIS A 876 -20.45 0.01 13.08
N LEU A 877 -19.34 0.74 13.19
CA LEU A 877 -18.01 0.22 12.86
C LEU A 877 -17.64 -0.99 13.72
N ARG A 878 -17.91 -0.92 15.03
CA ARG A 878 -17.68 -2.04 15.95
C ARG A 878 -18.47 -3.29 15.52
N GLN A 879 -19.72 -3.12 15.12
CA GLN A 879 -20.55 -4.22 14.63
C GLN A 879 -19.96 -4.87 13.38
N ARG A 880 -19.53 -4.06 12.39
CA ARG A 880 -18.85 -4.57 11.18
C ARG A 880 -17.57 -5.35 11.51
N LEU A 881 -16.76 -4.89 12.47
CA LEU A 881 -15.57 -5.59 12.93
C LEU A 881 -15.88 -6.93 13.61
N VAL A 882 -16.98 -7.00 14.39
CA VAL A 882 -17.44 -8.27 14.99
C VAL A 882 -17.86 -9.25 13.90
N GLU A 883 -18.59 -8.80 12.88
CA GLU A 883 -18.97 -9.64 11.73
C GLU A 883 -17.74 -10.15 10.96
N LEU A 884 -16.70 -9.33 10.80
CA LEU A 884 -15.42 -9.78 10.24
C LEU A 884 -14.76 -10.84 11.11
N SER A 885 -14.82 -10.71 12.44
CA SER A 885 -14.30 -11.73 13.34
C SER A 885 -15.04 -13.06 13.26
N GLU A 886 -16.26 -13.12 12.73
CA GLU A 886 -16.94 -14.40 12.49
C GLU A 886 -16.43 -15.13 11.25
N ARG A 887 -15.90 -14.37 10.27
CA ARG A 887 -15.42 -14.87 8.98
C ARG A 887 -13.91 -15.10 8.94
N HIS A 888 -13.14 -14.29 9.67
CA HIS A 888 -11.69 -14.27 9.63
C HIS A 888 -11.07 -14.72 10.96
N PRO A 889 -10.57 -15.96 11.05
CA PRO A 889 -10.04 -16.54 12.30
C PRO A 889 -8.93 -15.72 12.96
N ILE A 890 -8.16 -14.97 12.17
CA ILE A 890 -7.07 -14.12 12.64
C ILE A 890 -7.54 -13.00 13.57
N ILE A 891 -8.78 -12.50 13.43
CA ILE A 891 -9.34 -11.53 14.38
C ILE A 891 -9.75 -12.28 15.65
N GLY A 892 -8.99 -12.11 16.73
CA GLY A 892 -9.22 -12.78 18.00
C GLY A 892 -10.23 -12.06 18.90
N ALA A 893 -10.21 -10.73 18.91
CA ALA A 893 -11.11 -9.90 19.71
C ALA A 893 -11.31 -8.51 19.10
N VAL A 894 -12.49 -7.93 19.36
CA VAL A 894 -12.81 -6.53 19.05
C VAL A 894 -13.03 -5.78 20.36
N HIS A 895 -12.16 -4.81 20.62
CA HIS A 895 -12.12 -3.98 21.81
C HIS A 895 -12.69 -2.58 21.55
N GLY A 896 -12.94 -1.84 22.62
CA GLY A 896 -13.25 -0.42 22.55
C GLY A 896 -14.74 -0.07 22.49
N HIS A 897 -14.99 1.24 22.52
CA HIS A 897 -16.30 1.89 22.43
C HIS A 897 -16.18 3.21 21.64
N GLY A 898 -17.29 3.64 21.05
CA GLY A 898 -17.31 4.85 20.21
C GLY A 898 -16.28 4.77 19.09
N LEU A 899 -15.52 5.85 18.87
CA LEU A 899 -14.46 5.90 17.87
C LEU A 899 -13.07 5.73 18.50
N TYR A 900 -12.97 4.85 19.50
CA TYR A 900 -11.72 4.29 20.00
C TYR A 900 -11.88 2.77 20.08
N LEU A 901 -11.55 2.09 18.99
CA LEU A 901 -11.71 0.65 18.82
C LEU A 901 -10.35 -0.01 18.61
N GLY A 902 -10.31 -1.33 18.84
CA GLY A 902 -9.15 -2.15 18.53
C GLY A 902 -9.56 -3.51 17.97
N ALA A 903 -8.91 -3.94 16.89
CA ALA A 903 -9.05 -5.31 16.39
C ALA A 903 -7.77 -6.08 16.69
N GLU A 904 -7.83 -7.02 17.63
CA GLU A 904 -6.66 -7.79 18.07
C GLU A 904 -6.48 -9.05 17.22
N LEU A 905 -5.33 -9.15 16.57
CA LEU A 905 -4.98 -10.21 15.63
C LEU A 905 -4.15 -11.31 16.30
N VAL A 906 -4.54 -12.56 16.08
CA VAL A 906 -3.94 -13.76 16.68
C VAL A 906 -3.81 -14.88 15.67
N ARG A 907 -2.73 -15.65 15.76
CA ARG A 907 -2.54 -16.85 14.89
C ARG A 907 -3.48 -17.98 15.25
N ASN A 908 -3.92 -18.03 16.51
CA ASN A 908 -4.81 -19.06 17.01
C ASN A 908 -5.66 -18.48 18.15
N ARG A 909 -6.98 -18.71 18.12
CA ARG A 909 -7.93 -18.15 19.11
C ARG A 909 -7.88 -18.83 20.49
N GLU A 910 -7.43 -20.08 20.54
CA GLU A 910 -7.29 -20.83 21.79
C GLU A 910 -6.00 -20.42 22.52
N THR A 911 -4.86 -20.44 21.82
CA THR A 911 -3.56 -20.05 22.39
C THR A 911 -3.43 -18.54 22.54
N ARG A 912 -4.12 -17.79 21.67
CA ARG A 912 -4.07 -16.32 21.55
C ARG A 912 -2.67 -15.82 21.26
N GLU A 913 -1.89 -16.62 20.54
CA GLU A 913 -0.57 -16.23 20.05
C GLU A 913 -0.69 -14.93 19.22
N PRO A 914 0.03 -13.85 19.57
CA PRO A 914 -0.01 -12.58 18.85
C PRO A 914 0.45 -12.72 17.40
N ALA A 915 -0.29 -12.11 16.46
CA ALA A 915 0.05 -12.06 15.04
C ALA A 915 0.72 -10.72 14.67
N ALA A 916 1.84 -10.39 15.33
CA ALA A 916 2.46 -9.06 15.23
C ALA A 916 2.98 -8.73 13.82
N ALA A 917 3.67 -9.68 13.19
CA ALA A 917 4.25 -9.51 11.87
C ALA A 917 3.15 -9.44 10.80
N GLU A 918 2.12 -10.28 10.91
CA GLU A 918 0.90 -10.24 10.10
C GLU A 918 0.18 -8.89 10.24
N THR A 919 0.06 -8.37 11.47
CA THR A 919 -0.59 -7.08 11.73
C THR A 919 0.13 -5.94 11.00
N ALA A 920 1.47 -5.93 11.00
CA ALA A 920 2.25 -4.94 10.27
C ALA A 920 2.06 -5.06 8.75
N ALA A 921 2.09 -6.28 8.21
CA ALA A 921 1.89 -6.52 6.78
C ALA A 921 0.46 -6.18 6.32
N ILE A 922 -0.57 -6.49 7.12
CA ILE A 922 -1.95 -6.04 6.91
C ILE A 922 -2.02 -4.50 6.88
N CYS A 923 -1.29 -3.79 7.75
CA CYS A 923 -1.26 -2.33 7.70
C CYS A 923 -0.64 -1.78 6.40
N GLU A 924 0.40 -2.42 5.86
CA GLU A 924 0.97 -2.08 4.55
C GLU A 924 -0.07 -2.28 3.43
N ARG A 925 -0.76 -3.42 3.42
CA ARG A 925 -1.79 -3.68 2.42
C ARG A 925 -2.98 -2.72 2.51
N MET A 926 -3.43 -2.39 3.73
CA MET A 926 -4.47 -1.37 3.94
C MET A 926 -4.04 0.00 3.41
N ARG A 927 -2.76 0.37 3.54
CA ARG A 927 -2.20 1.61 2.97
C ARG A 927 -2.26 1.61 1.45
N GLU A 928 -1.84 0.52 0.80
CA GLU A 928 -1.95 0.37 -0.66
C GLU A 928 -3.38 0.54 -1.17
N LEU A 929 -4.36 0.13 -0.36
CA LEU A 929 -5.78 0.24 -0.66
C LEU A 929 -6.41 1.54 -0.17
N GLY A 930 -5.63 2.55 0.27
CA GLY A 930 -6.15 3.89 0.59
C GLY A 930 -6.60 4.07 2.05
N VAL A 931 -6.11 3.27 3.00
CA VAL A 931 -6.42 3.40 4.42
C VAL A 931 -5.13 3.48 5.25
N ILE A 932 -4.95 4.56 6.03
CA ILE A 932 -3.88 4.62 7.03
C ILE A 932 -4.29 3.84 8.28
N MET A 933 -3.49 2.83 8.63
CA MET A 933 -3.66 1.96 9.79
C MET A 933 -2.31 1.66 10.44
N GLN A 934 -2.29 1.48 11.76
CA GLN A 934 -1.08 1.17 12.52
C GLN A 934 -1.33 0.13 13.63
N PRO A 935 -0.35 -0.73 13.94
CA PRO A 935 -0.40 -1.61 15.09
C PRO A 935 -0.22 -0.84 16.41
N THR A 936 -0.67 -1.42 17.52
CA THR A 936 -0.45 -0.93 18.88
C THR A 936 -0.42 -2.09 19.89
N SER A 937 -0.36 -1.77 21.19
CA SER A 937 -0.06 -2.67 22.32
C SER A 937 1.41 -3.11 22.41
N ASP A 938 1.83 -3.59 23.58
CA ASP A 938 3.15 -4.19 23.82
C ASP A 938 3.50 -5.38 22.90
N ARG A 939 2.49 -5.96 22.26
CA ARG A 939 2.62 -7.12 21.35
C ARG A 939 2.50 -6.74 19.88
N LEU A 940 2.25 -5.46 19.57
CA LEU A 940 2.08 -4.94 18.21
C LEU A 940 1.08 -5.71 17.35
N CYS A 941 0.05 -6.31 17.96
CA CYS A 941 -0.92 -7.16 17.29
C CYS A 941 -2.36 -6.63 17.37
N VAL A 942 -2.54 -5.34 17.65
CA VAL A 942 -3.88 -4.71 17.68
C VAL A 942 -3.91 -3.59 16.65
N LEU A 943 -4.84 -3.66 15.69
CA LEU A 943 -5.12 -2.55 14.79
C LEU A 943 -5.72 -1.39 15.60
N LYS A 944 -5.07 -0.23 15.60
CA LYS A 944 -5.46 0.93 16.40
C LYS A 944 -6.44 1.82 15.66
N ILE A 945 -7.71 1.74 16.03
CA ILE A 945 -8.79 2.43 15.30
C ILE A 945 -9.27 3.63 16.10
N LYS A 946 -8.78 4.83 15.72
CA LYS A 946 -9.09 6.10 16.38
C LYS A 946 -9.20 7.28 15.39
N PRO A 947 -10.09 7.19 14.38
CA PRO A 947 -10.22 8.21 13.32
C PRO A 947 -10.63 9.59 13.87
N PRO A 948 -10.54 10.68 13.11
CA PRO A 948 -11.26 11.92 13.42
C PRO A 948 -12.75 11.68 13.70
N LEU A 949 -13.36 12.45 14.62
CA LEU A 949 -14.75 12.21 15.04
C LEU A 949 -15.80 12.56 13.99
N GLY A 950 -15.41 13.27 12.92
CA GLY A 950 -16.27 13.58 11.79
C GLY A 950 -16.42 12.46 10.74
N ILE A 951 -15.82 11.28 10.98
CA ILE A 951 -15.93 10.12 10.08
C ILE A 951 -17.40 9.71 9.86
N THR A 952 -17.74 9.34 8.64
CA THR A 952 -19.10 8.96 8.25
C THR A 952 -19.29 7.44 8.25
N THR A 953 -20.55 6.98 8.22
CA THR A 953 -20.87 5.55 8.02
C THR A 953 -20.26 4.98 6.75
N ALA A 954 -20.23 5.75 5.65
CA ALA A 954 -19.64 5.30 4.39
C ALA A 954 -18.12 5.10 4.48
N ASP A 955 -17.42 5.95 5.24
CA ASP A 955 -16.00 5.76 5.51
C ASP A 955 -15.75 4.52 6.38
N ALA A 956 -16.61 4.29 7.38
CA ALA A 956 -16.53 3.11 8.25
C ALA A 956 -16.79 1.81 7.49
N ASP A 957 -17.76 1.81 6.56
CA ASP A 957 -18.04 0.69 5.66
C ASP A 957 -16.84 0.45 4.73
N TYR A 958 -16.32 1.50 4.09
CA TYR A 958 -15.13 1.40 3.26
C TYR A 958 -13.95 0.77 4.03
N PHE A 959 -13.65 1.24 5.24
CA PHE A 959 -12.60 0.64 6.07
C PHE A 959 -12.84 -0.85 6.36
N ALA A 960 -14.06 -1.23 6.75
CA ALA A 960 -14.37 -2.62 7.07
C ALA A 960 -14.31 -3.52 5.83
N ASP A 961 -14.80 -3.04 4.69
CA ASP A 961 -14.77 -3.75 3.40
C ASP A 961 -13.33 -3.88 2.88
N THR A 962 -12.48 -2.85 3.04
CA THR A 962 -11.04 -2.94 2.74
C THR A 962 -10.37 -4.00 3.61
N LEU A 963 -10.61 -3.99 4.94
CA LEU A 963 -10.03 -5.00 5.83
C LEU A 963 -10.50 -6.42 5.46
N ASP A 964 -11.76 -6.57 5.08
CA ASP A 964 -12.30 -7.84 4.59
C ASP A 964 -11.56 -8.35 3.36
N GLN A 965 -11.33 -7.46 2.39
CA GLN A 965 -10.60 -7.77 1.17
C GLN A 965 -9.17 -8.22 1.49
N VAL A 966 -8.45 -7.47 2.34
CA VAL A 966 -7.08 -7.83 2.75
C VAL A 966 -7.03 -9.20 3.44
N LEU A 967 -7.98 -9.48 4.31
CA LEU A 967 -8.02 -10.77 5.03
C LEU A 967 -8.47 -11.94 4.14
N THR A 968 -9.17 -11.67 3.03
CA THR A 968 -9.66 -12.67 2.08
C THR A 968 -8.65 -12.98 0.99
N GLU A 969 -8.03 -11.95 0.41
CA GLU A 969 -7.15 -12.06 -0.76
C GLU A 969 -5.68 -12.23 -0.37
N GLY A 970 -5.30 -11.76 0.83
CA GLY A 970 -3.92 -11.73 1.32
C GLY A 970 -3.38 -10.31 1.50
N TRP A 971 -2.20 -10.23 2.12
CA TRP A 971 -1.49 -8.99 2.46
C TRP A 971 -0.01 -9.03 2.12
#